data_AF-A0A4V3CUI9-F1
#
_entry.id   AF-A0A4V3CUI9-F1
#
_cell.length_a   1.000
_cell.length_b   1.000
_cell.length_c   1.000
_cell.angle_alpha   90.00
_cell.angle_beta   90.00
_cell.angle_gamma   90.00
#
_symmetry.space_group_name_H-M   'P 1'
#
loop_
_entity.id
_entity.type
_entity.pdbx_description
1 polymer ?
#
loop_
_entity_poly.entity_id
_entity_poly.type
_entity_poly.pdbx_seq_one_letter_code
_entity_poly.pdbx_strand_id
1 'polypeptide(L)'
;MCGIAGTYGYGADTERIARRMSGALAHRGPDGEGLFVDGEAGLAHRRLAIIDREHGAQPMTTADGRYTIVYNGETYNYLELRAELEQLGHTFRTDSDTEVLLEAHAEWGTAAYDRFNGMFAFAIHDATTGTVTLARDHFGIKPLYYRVDPASEAGGAPKVVFGSEIRSLLASGTFKAAPDDRAVYRYLKFRVQDDDSRTFFAGVNRLMSGEVLEIRPDGTEVRSFTRLKEELREIAARPSRPYDQSVVDEYRERFQDSVRMRLQSEVPVGTSLSGGLDSSAVAAVIARQLRERPEDEGYEAVGSRQNTFSAVFPNSSNDEERYVDALLDENRGQITAHKIHPQPEAFLEDLHDFVRTQEEPIISTGPYAQYAVMREASQHITVLLDGQGADEMMAGYNPYFYVYLRQLRRQKRFKELASEVVGSRDILRKLARTKFSGRTSVPMEALLNSGFVAEHSGEKVTSVQDDLKERLLEDTFRSSLPSLLRYEDKNTMRFSIEGRVPFVDKELLKFLFSLDESAIIHDGWNKRILREAMDGILPDMISKRRNKIGFTTPEGEWFRSIAPQLRDVFASASFASRPYFGAPSVLALFDDYIAHPENHGTLMFWRLLNVELWMRTFFDDAEGATRALGGSADEAALAAAPAPAAVAAEPAAEEEVVPKSDYVANEGKQLDLVSEVDGRTWRRLPLQTALVARGDDVERIARERVEAFAASLPGGVVPDGAPWYFVISEKIIAITQGRSWFTWEIRPRRSAKVLSRFVSRTPAGIGLGDPTTMELAIREVGLPRVVAASAVGAAGKVVGRRGLFYEVVGANVRAIDGPTPYSAFPSNVSAKLPPKDPDAVAARISAAIRGADIPAALRDGFVGTVVMDANDIGRNVLGSDVPTTNEVLEATFADNPLGQGRQRTPLAILVDLGGADRR
;
A
#
# COMPACT_ATOMS: atom_id res chain seq x y z
N MET A 1 -7.33 -24.12 6.15
CA MET A 1 -7.21 -22.83 6.85
C MET A 1 -8.54 -22.37 7.39
N CYS A 2 -8.59 -21.79 8.58
CA CYS A 2 -9.87 -21.51 9.22
C CYS A 2 -9.88 -20.13 9.91
N GLY A 3 -11.07 -19.71 10.32
CA GLY A 3 -11.24 -18.69 11.34
C GLY A 3 -11.67 -19.36 12.64
N ILE A 4 -10.94 -19.12 13.73
CA ILE A 4 -11.39 -19.50 15.08
C ILE A 4 -11.70 -18.25 15.90
N ALA A 5 -12.73 -18.35 16.72
CA ALA A 5 -13.10 -17.33 17.69
C ALA A 5 -13.71 -17.98 18.93
N GLY A 6 -13.72 -17.27 20.05
CA GLY A 6 -14.40 -17.77 21.23
C GLY A 6 -14.38 -16.81 22.40
N THR A 7 -15.11 -17.21 23.43
CA THR A 7 -15.36 -16.41 24.62
C THR A 7 -15.33 -17.26 25.87
N TYR A 8 -14.95 -16.65 26.99
CA TYR A 8 -15.02 -17.25 28.31
C TYR A 8 -15.57 -16.25 29.33
N GLY A 9 -16.48 -16.66 30.21
CA GLY A 9 -16.91 -15.87 31.38
C GLY A 9 -18.08 -14.89 31.13
N TYR A 10 -18.85 -15.10 30.05
CA TYR A 10 -19.97 -14.22 29.68
C TYR A 10 -21.36 -14.82 29.95
N GLY A 11 -21.44 -16.00 30.58
CA GLY A 11 -22.70 -16.65 30.96
C GLY A 11 -23.71 -16.74 29.80
N ALA A 12 -24.91 -16.18 29.99
CA ALA A 12 -25.99 -16.22 29.00
C ALA A 12 -25.67 -15.52 27.66
N ASP A 13 -24.64 -14.66 27.63
CA ASP A 13 -24.26 -13.91 26.43
C ASP A 13 -23.19 -14.63 25.58
N THR A 14 -22.60 -15.71 26.10
CA THR A 14 -21.51 -16.49 25.47
C THR A 14 -21.82 -16.87 24.02
N GLU A 15 -22.96 -17.51 23.76
CA GLU A 15 -23.34 -17.92 22.39
C GLU A 15 -23.49 -16.70 21.45
N ARG A 16 -24.18 -15.65 21.91
CA ARG A 16 -24.46 -14.45 21.11
C ARG A 16 -23.16 -13.71 20.76
N ILE A 17 -22.22 -13.63 21.68
CA ILE A 17 -20.91 -13.02 21.42
C ILE A 17 -20.14 -13.90 20.42
N ALA A 18 -19.99 -15.19 20.69
CA ALA A 18 -19.24 -16.11 19.82
C ALA A 18 -19.78 -16.14 18.36
N ARG A 19 -21.10 -16.11 18.15
CA ARG A 19 -21.70 -15.98 16.80
C ARG A 19 -21.28 -14.71 16.08
N ARG A 20 -21.30 -13.56 16.75
CA ARG A 20 -20.88 -12.28 16.14
C ARG A 20 -19.41 -12.29 15.76
N MET A 21 -18.56 -12.84 16.64
CA MET A 21 -17.13 -12.98 16.36
C MET A 21 -16.89 -13.91 15.16
N SER A 22 -17.64 -15.01 15.04
CA SER A 22 -17.57 -15.92 13.89
C SER A 22 -17.99 -15.26 12.58
N GLY A 23 -19.03 -14.41 12.59
CA GLY A 23 -19.47 -13.66 11.41
C GLY A 23 -18.34 -12.82 10.81
N ALA A 24 -17.57 -12.12 11.64
CA ALA A 24 -16.44 -11.29 11.18
C ALA A 24 -15.24 -12.09 10.61
N LEU A 25 -15.30 -13.43 10.64
CA LEU A 25 -14.26 -14.32 10.12
C LEU A 25 -14.73 -15.11 8.88
N ALA A 26 -15.89 -14.78 8.30
CA ALA A 26 -16.46 -15.53 7.16
C ALA A 26 -15.50 -15.65 5.97
N HIS A 27 -14.75 -14.58 5.65
CA HIS A 27 -13.75 -14.58 4.57
C HIS A 27 -12.65 -15.63 4.75
N ARG A 28 -12.36 -16.03 5.99
CA ARG A 28 -11.31 -17.03 6.27
C ARG A 28 -11.77 -18.45 6.00
N GLY A 29 -13.07 -18.72 6.05
CA GLY A 29 -13.61 -20.05 5.98
C GLY A 29 -15.00 -20.06 5.38
N PRO A 30 -15.10 -19.93 4.05
CA PRO A 30 -16.36 -19.86 3.33
C PRO A 30 -17.10 -21.20 3.24
N ASP A 31 -16.42 -22.34 3.47
CA ASP A 31 -16.97 -23.68 3.19
C ASP A 31 -17.84 -24.24 4.33
N GLY A 32 -17.74 -23.68 5.54
CA GLY A 32 -18.52 -24.15 6.66
C GLY A 32 -18.40 -23.29 7.91
N GLU A 33 -19.36 -23.45 8.82
CA GLU A 33 -19.36 -22.80 10.13
C GLU A 33 -19.76 -23.79 11.23
N GLY A 34 -19.29 -23.52 12.45
CA GLY A 34 -19.67 -24.31 13.61
C GLY A 34 -19.58 -23.49 14.89
N LEU A 35 -20.37 -23.90 15.89
CA LEU A 35 -20.46 -23.25 17.18
C LEU A 35 -20.66 -24.30 18.28
N PHE A 36 -19.93 -24.14 19.37
CA PHE A 36 -20.04 -24.96 20.57
C PHE A 36 -20.12 -24.04 21.79
N VAL A 37 -21.00 -24.38 22.73
CA VAL A 37 -21.16 -23.64 23.99
C VAL A 37 -21.32 -24.65 25.11
N ASP A 38 -20.52 -24.47 26.16
CA ASP A 38 -20.60 -25.26 27.40
C ASP A 38 -20.28 -24.37 28.60
N GLY A 39 -21.31 -24.09 29.40
CA GLY A 39 -21.22 -23.19 30.56
C GLY A 39 -20.70 -21.80 30.19
N GLU A 40 -19.52 -21.47 30.69
CA GLU A 40 -18.85 -20.18 30.46
C GLU A 40 -18.08 -20.11 29.14
N ALA A 41 -17.85 -21.25 28.47
CA ALA A 41 -17.04 -21.34 27.26
C ALA A 41 -17.89 -21.34 25.99
N GLY A 42 -17.47 -20.54 25.01
CA GLY A 42 -18.02 -20.54 23.66
C GLY A 42 -16.90 -20.65 22.63
N LEU A 43 -16.98 -21.62 21.73
CA LEU A 43 -16.04 -21.84 20.64
C LEU A 43 -16.76 -21.72 19.30
N ALA A 44 -16.19 -20.96 18.36
CA ALA A 44 -16.74 -20.78 17.04
C ALA A 44 -15.68 -20.98 15.96
N HIS A 45 -16.11 -21.54 14.83
CA HIS A 45 -15.23 -21.95 13.75
C HIS A 45 -15.82 -21.57 12.38
N ARG A 46 -14.94 -21.14 11.46
CA ARG A 46 -15.18 -20.89 10.04
C ARG A 46 -14.19 -21.76 9.25
N ARG A 47 -14.68 -22.63 8.38
CA ARG A 47 -13.89 -23.67 7.72
C ARG A 47 -13.55 -23.30 6.28
N LEU A 48 -12.27 -23.37 5.91
CA LEU A 48 -11.84 -23.65 4.53
C LEU A 48 -11.44 -25.12 4.49
N ALA A 49 -12.17 -25.92 3.73
CA ALA A 49 -12.06 -27.37 3.72
C ALA A 49 -10.94 -27.83 2.76
N ILE A 50 -9.81 -28.25 3.32
CA ILE A 50 -8.59 -28.66 2.57
C ILE A 50 -8.32 -30.16 2.70
N ILE A 51 -8.35 -30.70 3.91
CA ILE A 51 -8.16 -32.14 4.21
C ILE A 51 -9.44 -32.68 4.86
N ASP A 52 -9.82 -33.90 4.48
CA ASP A 52 -11.03 -34.59 4.90
C ASP A 52 -12.26 -33.68 4.77
N ARG A 53 -12.51 -33.22 3.55
CA ARG A 53 -13.55 -32.20 3.27
C ARG A 53 -14.94 -32.63 3.74
N GLU A 54 -15.22 -33.92 3.80
CA GLU A 54 -16.51 -34.46 4.21
C GLU A 54 -16.67 -34.56 5.74
N HIS A 55 -15.65 -35.03 6.47
CA HIS A 55 -15.80 -35.37 7.90
C HIS A 55 -15.05 -34.45 8.87
N GLY A 56 -14.14 -33.60 8.39
CA GLY A 56 -13.35 -32.66 9.20
C GLY A 56 -14.11 -31.43 9.71
N ALA A 57 -15.41 -31.52 9.98
CA ALA A 57 -16.20 -30.42 10.52
C ALA A 57 -15.76 -30.09 11.97
N GLN A 58 -15.80 -28.81 12.31
CA GLN A 58 -15.42 -28.31 13.64
C GLN A 58 -16.49 -27.33 14.17
N PRO A 59 -16.70 -27.20 15.50
CA PRO A 59 -15.93 -27.81 16.59
C PRO A 59 -15.97 -29.35 16.63
N MET A 60 -14.83 -29.98 16.94
CA MET A 60 -14.69 -31.44 17.00
C MET A 60 -14.53 -31.89 18.44
N THR A 61 -15.20 -32.97 18.85
CA THR A 61 -15.20 -33.44 20.24
C THR A 61 -14.72 -34.89 20.33
N THR A 62 -13.90 -35.21 21.34
CA THR A 62 -13.45 -36.59 21.64
C THR A 62 -14.62 -37.55 21.87
N ALA A 63 -14.40 -38.84 21.68
CA ALA A 63 -15.47 -39.84 21.79
C ALA A 63 -16.10 -39.91 23.19
N ASP A 64 -15.33 -39.61 24.24
CA ASP A 64 -15.79 -39.54 25.64
C ASP A 64 -16.50 -38.22 25.99
N GLY A 65 -16.55 -37.26 25.06
CA GLY A 65 -17.17 -35.94 25.26
C GLY A 65 -16.33 -34.95 26.06
N ARG A 66 -15.10 -35.31 26.48
CA ARG A 66 -14.33 -34.48 27.40
C ARG A 66 -13.72 -33.25 26.73
N TYR A 67 -13.07 -33.41 25.58
CA TYR A 67 -12.33 -32.32 24.93
C TYR A 67 -13.01 -31.91 23.64
N THR A 68 -13.20 -30.59 23.45
CA THR A 68 -13.76 -30.02 22.21
C THR A 68 -12.81 -28.97 21.64
N ILE A 69 -12.48 -29.07 20.35
CA ILE A 69 -11.51 -28.21 19.67
C ILE A 69 -12.13 -27.34 18.58
N VAL A 70 -11.60 -26.13 18.43
CA VAL A 70 -11.58 -25.36 17.18
C VAL A 70 -10.15 -25.04 16.78
N TYR A 71 -9.82 -25.18 15.50
CA TYR A 71 -8.45 -25.22 15.01
C TYR A 71 -8.33 -24.55 13.63
N ASN A 72 -7.35 -23.65 13.53
CA ASN A 72 -6.91 -23.01 12.31
C ASN A 72 -5.45 -23.37 12.04
N GLY A 73 -5.20 -24.25 11.08
CA GLY A 73 -3.84 -24.65 10.74
C GLY A 73 -3.76 -25.95 9.94
N GLU A 74 -2.53 -26.47 9.89
CA GLU A 74 -2.18 -27.79 9.34
C GLU A 74 -1.05 -28.40 10.19
N THR A 75 -1.20 -29.67 10.58
CA THR A 75 -0.16 -30.44 11.28
C THR A 75 0.45 -31.45 10.32
N TYR A 76 1.53 -31.06 9.65
CA TYR A 76 2.10 -31.84 8.53
C TYR A 76 2.60 -33.24 8.91
N ASN A 77 2.92 -33.48 10.18
CA ASN A 77 3.32 -34.79 10.68
C ASN A 77 2.18 -35.58 11.36
N TYR A 78 0.92 -35.28 11.02
CA TYR A 78 -0.24 -35.94 11.63
C TYR A 78 -0.30 -37.43 11.32
N LEU A 79 0.20 -37.90 10.18
CA LEU A 79 0.21 -39.32 9.84
C LEU A 79 1.15 -40.11 10.75
N GLU A 80 2.34 -39.59 11.05
CA GLU A 80 3.27 -40.20 12.00
C GLU A 80 2.69 -40.20 13.42
N LEU A 81 2.05 -39.10 13.82
CA LEU A 81 1.42 -38.99 15.14
C LEU A 81 0.21 -39.92 15.27
N ARG A 82 -0.59 -40.08 14.21
CA ARG A 82 -1.72 -41.00 14.17
C ARG A 82 -1.24 -42.43 14.42
N ALA A 83 -0.22 -42.88 13.69
CA ALA A 83 0.33 -44.21 13.83
C ALA A 83 0.86 -44.49 15.25
N GLU A 84 1.44 -43.48 15.91
CA GLU A 84 1.86 -43.60 17.31
C GLU A 84 0.69 -43.66 18.28
N LEU A 85 -0.34 -42.84 18.10
CA LEU A 85 -1.55 -42.84 18.92
C LEU A 85 -2.34 -44.15 18.77
N GLU A 86 -2.41 -44.72 17.56
CA GLU A 86 -3.00 -46.05 17.32
C GLU A 86 -2.26 -47.14 18.10
N GLN A 87 -0.93 -47.07 18.20
CA GLN A 87 -0.14 -47.99 19.02
C GLN A 87 -0.40 -47.83 20.52
N LEU A 88 -0.80 -46.63 20.95
CA LEU A 88 -1.23 -46.34 22.32
C LEU A 88 -2.70 -46.68 22.59
N GLY A 89 -3.44 -47.10 21.56
CA GLY A 89 -4.82 -47.59 21.67
C GLY A 89 -5.90 -46.57 21.30
N HIS A 90 -5.54 -45.42 20.72
CA HIS A 90 -6.52 -44.46 20.20
C HIS A 90 -7.18 -44.99 18.92
N THR A 91 -8.41 -44.57 18.70
CA THR A 91 -9.19 -44.88 17.48
C THR A 91 -9.70 -43.60 16.86
N PHE A 92 -9.63 -43.50 15.54
CA PHE A 92 -10.00 -42.31 14.78
C PHE A 92 -11.31 -42.52 14.01
N ARG A 93 -12.13 -41.47 13.90
CA ARG A 93 -13.39 -41.45 13.15
C ARG A 93 -13.27 -40.72 11.82
N THR A 94 -12.23 -39.92 11.68
CA THR A 94 -11.93 -39.05 10.54
C THR A 94 -10.50 -39.30 10.08
N ASP A 95 -10.16 -38.80 8.90
CA ASP A 95 -8.79 -38.77 8.39
C ASP A 95 -8.18 -37.35 8.50
N SER A 96 -8.88 -36.45 9.19
CA SER A 96 -8.43 -35.07 9.44
C SER A 96 -7.28 -35.02 10.44
N ASP A 97 -6.30 -34.16 10.14
CA ASP A 97 -5.23 -33.76 11.07
C ASP A 97 -5.77 -33.20 12.41
N THR A 98 -6.98 -32.61 12.38
CA THR A 98 -7.67 -32.06 13.55
C THR A 98 -7.92 -33.11 14.63
N GLU A 99 -8.39 -34.32 14.24
CA GLU A 99 -8.68 -35.38 15.21
C GLU A 99 -7.39 -35.92 15.83
N VAL A 100 -6.32 -36.05 15.03
CA VAL A 100 -5.00 -36.44 15.52
C VAL A 100 -4.47 -35.44 16.55
N LEU A 101 -4.61 -34.14 16.29
CA LEU A 101 -4.20 -33.10 17.24
C LEU A 101 -5.01 -33.18 18.54
N LEU A 102 -6.32 -33.39 18.44
CA LEU A 102 -7.21 -33.50 19.60
C LEU A 102 -6.90 -34.74 20.46
N GLU A 103 -6.70 -35.90 19.82
CA GLU A 103 -6.35 -37.14 20.51
C GLU A 103 -4.94 -37.05 21.11
N ALA A 104 -3.99 -36.38 20.44
CA ALA A 104 -2.66 -36.10 21.00
C ALA A 104 -2.74 -35.23 22.26
N HIS A 105 -3.64 -34.23 22.29
CA HIS A 105 -3.90 -33.46 23.51
C HIS A 105 -4.54 -34.32 24.60
N ALA A 106 -5.47 -35.21 24.25
CA ALA A 106 -6.10 -36.09 25.23
C ALA A 106 -5.10 -37.03 25.91
N GLU A 107 -4.11 -37.52 25.16
CA GLU A 107 -3.07 -38.44 25.62
C GLU A 107 -1.92 -37.73 26.37
N TRP A 108 -1.34 -36.67 25.78
CA TRP A 108 -0.12 -36.03 26.32
C TRP A 108 -0.34 -34.63 26.88
N GLY A 109 -1.57 -34.10 26.87
CA GLY A 109 -1.87 -32.72 27.28
C GLY A 109 -1.10 -31.69 26.47
N THR A 110 -0.66 -30.60 27.12
CA THR A 110 0.13 -29.55 26.46
C THR A 110 1.52 -30.01 26.01
N ALA A 111 2.00 -31.18 26.45
CA ALA A 111 3.28 -31.73 25.99
C ALA A 111 3.20 -32.22 24.53
N ALA A 112 2.00 -32.50 24.03
CA ALA A 112 1.77 -32.83 22.62
C ALA A 112 2.21 -31.71 21.67
N TYR A 113 2.08 -30.45 22.10
CA TYR A 113 2.18 -29.30 21.21
C TYR A 113 3.58 -29.11 20.63
N ASP A 114 4.62 -29.51 21.38
CA ASP A 114 6.00 -29.43 20.91
C ASP A 114 6.32 -30.52 19.86
N ARG A 115 5.51 -31.58 19.80
CA ARG A 115 5.63 -32.69 18.85
C ARG A 115 5.12 -32.33 17.47
N PHE A 116 4.14 -31.44 17.39
CA PHE A 116 3.54 -31.00 16.12
C PHE A 116 4.58 -30.30 15.23
N ASN A 117 4.71 -30.74 13.98
CA ASN A 117 5.40 -30.01 12.93
C ASN A 117 4.32 -29.41 12.02
N GLY A 118 4.05 -28.13 12.19
CA GLY A 118 2.87 -27.53 11.57
C GLY A 118 2.78 -26.04 11.79
N MET A 119 1.72 -25.48 11.22
CA MET A 119 1.29 -24.12 11.44
C MET A 119 -0.08 -24.19 12.08
N PHE A 120 -0.27 -23.63 13.27
CA PHE A 120 -1.51 -23.85 14.02
C PHE A 120 -1.82 -22.74 15.01
N ALA A 121 -3.12 -22.45 15.12
CA ALA A 121 -3.73 -21.77 16.23
C ALA A 121 -5.00 -22.54 16.59
N PHE A 122 -5.17 -22.94 17.85
CA PHE A 122 -6.36 -23.69 18.27
C PHE A 122 -6.84 -23.29 19.66
N ALA A 123 -8.08 -23.66 19.96
CA ALA A 123 -8.69 -23.59 21.28
C ALA A 123 -9.31 -24.95 21.64
N ILE A 124 -8.97 -25.51 22.80
CA ILE A 124 -9.53 -26.76 23.33
C ILE A 124 -10.25 -26.47 24.64
N HIS A 125 -11.54 -26.82 24.72
CA HIS A 125 -12.33 -26.81 25.95
C HIS A 125 -12.30 -28.19 26.60
N ASP A 126 -11.96 -28.26 27.89
CA ASP A 126 -12.08 -29.45 28.74
C ASP A 126 -13.35 -29.36 29.59
N ALA A 127 -14.37 -30.16 29.24
CA ALA A 127 -15.66 -30.19 29.93
C ALA A 127 -15.57 -30.65 31.40
N THR A 128 -14.50 -31.34 31.79
CA THR A 128 -14.31 -31.81 33.18
C THR A 128 -13.82 -30.69 34.08
N THR A 129 -12.91 -29.86 33.58
CA THR A 129 -12.28 -28.78 34.37
C THR A 129 -12.87 -27.40 34.10
N GLY A 130 -13.63 -27.24 33.02
CA GLY A 130 -14.10 -25.95 32.54
C GLY A 130 -12.97 -25.05 32.02
N THR A 131 -11.83 -25.65 31.64
CA THR A 131 -10.65 -24.92 31.15
C THR A 131 -10.71 -24.77 29.63
N VAL A 132 -10.38 -23.59 29.12
CA VAL A 132 -10.12 -23.37 27.69
C VAL A 132 -8.61 -23.14 27.49
N THR A 133 -8.00 -23.98 26.66
CA THR A 133 -6.57 -23.93 26.32
C THR A 133 -6.39 -23.40 24.91
N LEU A 134 -5.76 -22.24 24.76
CA LEU A 134 -5.36 -21.64 23.50
C LEU A 134 -3.89 -21.91 23.22
N ALA A 135 -3.51 -22.29 22.00
CA ALA A 135 -2.10 -22.43 21.64
C ALA A 135 -1.79 -21.88 20.25
N ARG A 136 -0.55 -21.40 20.06
CA ARG A 136 -0.04 -20.88 18.79
C ARG A 136 1.30 -21.52 18.44
N ASP A 137 1.46 -21.93 17.18
CA ASP A 137 2.61 -22.68 16.69
C ASP A 137 3.99 -22.08 17.02
N HIS A 138 5.02 -22.91 16.89
CA HIS A 138 6.41 -22.61 17.26
C HIS A 138 6.95 -21.29 16.71
N PHE A 139 6.48 -20.87 15.53
CA PHE A 139 6.97 -19.68 14.83
C PHE A 139 5.94 -18.53 14.79
N GLY A 140 4.70 -18.80 15.19
CA GLY A 140 3.59 -17.86 15.12
C GLY A 140 3.07 -17.67 13.69
N ILE A 141 3.13 -18.70 12.84
CA ILE A 141 2.63 -18.67 11.46
C ILE A 141 1.14 -18.34 11.43
N LYS A 142 0.34 -19.01 12.26
CA LYS A 142 -1.10 -18.71 12.38
C LYS A 142 -1.34 -17.66 13.44
N PRO A 143 -2.12 -16.60 13.17
CA PRO A 143 -2.40 -15.58 14.17
C PRO A 143 -3.41 -16.07 15.22
N LEU A 144 -3.21 -15.62 16.45
CA LEU A 144 -4.15 -15.80 17.56
C LEU A 144 -4.07 -14.61 18.50
N TYR A 145 -5.19 -13.93 18.66
CA TYR A 145 -5.35 -12.74 19.48
C TYR A 145 -6.31 -13.01 20.63
N TYR A 146 -6.11 -12.35 21.76
CA TYR A 146 -6.98 -12.42 22.92
C TYR A 146 -7.03 -11.08 23.65
N ARG A 147 -8.11 -10.89 24.40
CA ARG A 147 -8.26 -9.80 25.37
C ARG A 147 -8.83 -10.37 26.65
N VAL A 148 -8.15 -10.09 27.76
CA VAL A 148 -8.66 -10.30 29.12
C VAL A 148 -9.33 -9.02 29.58
N ASP A 149 -10.48 -9.12 30.24
CA ASP A 149 -11.13 -7.93 30.78
C ASP A 149 -10.33 -7.32 31.94
N PRO A 150 -10.16 -5.98 32.00
CA PRO A 150 -9.44 -5.33 33.09
C PRO A 150 -9.98 -5.64 34.49
N ALA A 151 -11.30 -5.90 34.62
CA ALA A 151 -11.87 -6.30 35.90
C ALA A 151 -11.40 -7.70 36.33
N SER A 152 -11.12 -8.59 35.38
CA SER A 152 -10.53 -9.90 35.63
C SER A 152 -9.07 -9.79 36.08
N GLU A 153 -8.30 -8.89 35.47
CA GLU A 153 -6.91 -8.61 35.90
C GLU A 153 -6.83 -8.06 37.33
N ALA A 154 -7.90 -7.40 37.80
CA ALA A 154 -8.04 -6.90 39.16
C ALA A 154 -8.54 -7.96 40.18
N GLY A 155 -8.52 -9.24 39.84
CA GLY A 155 -8.94 -10.35 40.70
C GLY A 155 -10.41 -10.76 40.56
N GLY A 156 -11.10 -10.28 39.53
CA GLY A 156 -12.44 -10.76 39.15
C GLY A 156 -12.41 -12.09 38.39
N ALA A 157 -13.57 -12.72 38.23
CA ALA A 157 -13.70 -13.93 37.40
C ALA A 157 -13.21 -13.65 35.96
N PRO A 158 -12.55 -14.60 35.29
CA PRO A 158 -11.94 -14.36 34.01
C PRO A 158 -12.99 -14.15 32.92
N LYS A 159 -12.89 -13.01 32.23
CA LYS A 159 -13.65 -12.70 31.03
C LYS A 159 -12.68 -12.52 29.88
N VAL A 160 -12.76 -13.41 28.90
CA VAL A 160 -11.80 -13.48 27.80
C VAL A 160 -12.53 -13.58 26.48
N VAL A 161 -12.08 -12.81 25.48
CA VAL A 161 -12.45 -13.02 24.08
C VAL A 161 -11.18 -13.30 23.29
N PHE A 162 -11.25 -14.22 22.33
CA PHE A 162 -10.11 -14.60 21.50
C PHE A 162 -10.52 -14.93 20.07
N GLY A 163 -9.57 -14.89 19.14
CA GLY A 163 -9.79 -15.30 17.76
C GLY A 163 -8.60 -15.10 16.84
N SER A 164 -8.71 -15.60 15.61
CA SER A 164 -7.66 -15.52 14.59
C SER A 164 -7.36 -14.09 14.13
N GLU A 165 -8.32 -13.17 14.26
CA GLU A 165 -8.18 -11.79 13.81
C GLU A 165 -8.76 -10.80 14.83
N ILE A 166 -8.17 -9.61 14.91
CA ILE A 166 -8.57 -8.57 15.86
C ILE A 166 -10.01 -8.11 15.55
N ARG A 167 -10.43 -8.08 14.28
CA ARG A 167 -11.83 -7.75 13.93
C ARG A 167 -12.86 -8.66 14.60
N SER A 168 -12.52 -9.93 14.85
CA SER A 168 -13.42 -10.83 15.58
C SER A 168 -13.58 -10.40 17.04
N LEU A 169 -12.50 -9.96 17.69
CA LEU A 169 -12.56 -9.41 19.06
C LEU A 169 -13.34 -8.09 19.07
N LEU A 170 -13.17 -7.23 18.08
CA LEU A 170 -13.95 -5.99 17.94
C LEU A 170 -15.46 -6.29 17.75
N ALA A 171 -15.80 -7.30 16.93
CA ALA A 171 -17.18 -7.75 16.70
C ALA A 171 -17.87 -8.28 17.97
N SER A 172 -17.10 -8.69 18.98
CA SER A 172 -17.66 -9.15 20.26
C SER A 172 -18.53 -8.08 20.94
N GLY A 173 -18.23 -6.80 20.72
CA GLY A 173 -18.88 -5.67 21.37
C GLY A 173 -18.72 -5.66 22.89
N THR A 174 -17.73 -6.37 23.44
CA THR A 174 -17.48 -6.45 24.88
C THR A 174 -16.56 -5.35 25.40
N PHE A 175 -15.91 -4.61 24.50
CA PHE A 175 -15.05 -3.47 24.82
C PHE A 175 -15.10 -2.41 23.72
N LYS A 176 -14.71 -1.17 24.08
CA LYS A 176 -14.51 -0.08 23.12
C LYS A 176 -13.05 -0.09 22.64
N ALA A 177 -12.85 -0.12 21.33
CA ALA A 177 -11.52 -0.03 20.74
C ALA A 177 -10.85 1.31 21.06
N ALA A 178 -9.55 1.26 21.37
CA ALA A 178 -8.69 2.43 21.50
C ALA A 178 -7.30 2.09 20.95
N PRO A 179 -6.54 3.06 20.42
CA PRO A 179 -5.18 2.84 19.97
C PRO A 179 -4.21 2.58 21.14
N ASP A 180 -3.22 1.73 20.93
CA ASP A 180 -2.06 1.59 21.82
C ASP A 180 -0.97 2.58 21.39
N ASP A 181 -0.89 3.70 22.10
CA ASP A 181 0.00 4.83 21.79
C ASP A 181 1.48 4.43 21.79
N ARG A 182 1.87 3.47 22.63
CA ARG A 182 3.24 2.95 22.67
C ARG A 182 3.55 2.15 21.41
N ALA A 183 2.65 1.29 20.95
CA ALA A 183 2.80 0.53 19.71
C ALA A 183 2.89 1.48 18.51
N VAL A 184 2.02 2.48 18.44
CA VAL A 184 2.05 3.55 17.43
C VAL A 184 3.40 4.27 17.43
N TYR A 185 3.90 4.68 18.60
CA TYR A 185 5.20 5.36 18.70
C TYR A 185 6.36 4.46 18.26
N ARG A 186 6.39 3.20 18.69
CA ARG A 186 7.46 2.26 18.32
C ARG A 186 7.49 1.98 16.82
N TYR A 187 6.32 1.87 16.20
CA TYR A 187 6.18 1.72 14.75
C TYR A 187 6.67 2.97 13.98
N LEU A 188 6.19 4.16 14.37
CA LEU A 188 6.57 5.41 13.73
C LEU A 188 8.06 5.71 13.91
N LYS A 189 8.63 5.49 15.11
CA LYS A 189 10.04 5.80 15.38
C LYS A 189 10.99 4.71 14.91
N PHE A 190 10.74 3.47 15.30
CA PHE A 190 11.71 2.37 15.16
C PHE A 190 11.42 1.41 14.00
N ARG A 191 10.26 1.50 13.33
CA ARG A 191 9.79 0.51 12.33
C ARG A 191 9.60 -0.88 12.94
N VAL A 192 9.24 -0.92 14.22
CA VAL A 192 9.03 -2.16 14.96
C VAL A 192 7.54 -2.45 15.06
N GLN A 193 7.20 -3.71 14.87
CA GLN A 193 5.87 -4.31 14.89
C GLN A 193 6.04 -5.78 15.28
N ASP A 194 5.04 -6.35 15.94
CA ASP A 194 5.00 -7.78 16.28
C ASP A 194 6.18 -8.30 17.13
N ASP A 195 6.88 -7.42 17.87
CA ASP A 195 8.08 -7.75 18.66
C ASP A 195 7.82 -8.09 20.13
N ASP A 196 6.58 -7.87 20.58
CA ASP A 196 6.05 -8.26 21.89
C ASP A 196 4.56 -8.67 21.77
N SER A 197 3.89 -8.95 22.88
CA SER A 197 2.49 -9.40 22.89
C SER A 197 1.47 -8.30 22.57
N ARG A 198 1.85 -7.02 22.57
CA ARG A 198 0.88 -5.91 22.41
C ARG A 198 0.56 -5.63 20.96
N THR A 199 -0.73 -5.51 20.64
CA THR A 199 -1.18 -5.04 19.33
C THR A 199 -1.26 -3.52 19.27
N PHE A 200 -1.61 -2.97 18.10
CA PHE A 200 -1.95 -1.55 17.98
C PHE A 200 -3.29 -1.20 18.64
N PHE A 201 -4.04 -2.16 19.14
CA PHE A 201 -5.28 -1.94 19.89
C PHE A 201 -5.02 -2.13 21.38
N ALA A 202 -5.31 -1.10 22.17
CA ALA A 202 -5.10 -1.11 23.61
C ALA A 202 -5.89 -2.26 24.27
N GLY A 203 -5.19 -3.08 25.06
CA GLY A 203 -5.75 -4.24 25.76
C GLY A 203 -5.96 -5.48 24.91
N VAL A 204 -5.71 -5.42 23.58
CA VAL A 204 -5.70 -6.62 22.72
C VAL A 204 -4.26 -7.11 22.61
N ASN A 205 -4.07 -8.37 22.98
CA ASN A 205 -2.78 -9.05 22.94
C ASN A 205 -2.77 -10.11 21.83
N ARG A 206 -1.60 -10.36 21.25
CA ARG A 206 -1.31 -11.54 20.45
C ARG A 206 -0.68 -12.60 21.37
N LEU A 207 -1.09 -13.86 21.24
CA LEU A 207 -0.36 -14.98 21.85
C LEU A 207 0.96 -15.14 21.10
N MET A 208 2.10 -15.23 21.79
CA MET A 208 3.39 -15.29 21.08
C MET A 208 3.63 -16.69 20.49
N SER A 209 4.59 -16.77 19.57
CA SER A 209 5.05 -18.02 18.98
C SER A 209 5.44 -19.04 20.05
N GLY A 210 4.88 -20.26 20.01
CA GLY A 210 5.22 -21.33 20.95
C GLY A 210 4.59 -21.20 22.34
N GLU A 211 3.61 -20.31 22.50
CA GLU A 211 2.91 -20.12 23.78
C GLU A 211 1.55 -20.81 23.81
N VAL A 212 1.13 -21.10 25.05
CA VAL A 212 -0.20 -21.53 25.43
C VAL A 212 -0.79 -20.51 26.42
N LEU A 213 -2.07 -20.19 26.25
CA LEU A 213 -2.88 -19.44 27.21
C LEU A 213 -3.96 -20.37 27.75
N GLU A 214 -3.92 -20.64 29.05
CA GLU A 214 -4.97 -21.38 29.75
C GLU A 214 -5.91 -20.43 30.46
N ILE A 215 -7.21 -20.61 30.23
CA ILE A 215 -8.30 -19.86 30.82
C ILE A 215 -9.07 -20.82 31.72
N ARG A 216 -8.90 -20.66 33.04
CA ARG A 216 -9.50 -21.49 34.08
C ARG A 216 -10.56 -20.68 34.83
N PRO A 217 -11.47 -21.32 35.60
CA PRO A 217 -12.42 -20.59 36.43
C PRO A 217 -11.78 -19.63 37.44
N ASP A 218 -10.55 -19.89 37.87
CA ASP A 218 -9.80 -19.13 38.88
C ASP A 218 -8.80 -18.12 38.29
N GLY A 219 -8.59 -18.10 36.97
CA GLY A 219 -7.71 -17.11 36.33
C GLY A 219 -7.18 -17.52 34.96
N THR A 220 -6.27 -16.70 34.45
CA THR A 220 -5.59 -16.92 33.16
C THR A 220 -4.09 -17.04 33.34
N GLU A 221 -3.45 -17.93 32.59
CA GLU A 221 -2.00 -18.13 32.62
C GLU A 221 -1.44 -18.29 31.20
N VAL A 222 -0.38 -17.54 30.89
CA VAL A 222 0.38 -17.68 29.65
C VAL A 222 1.73 -18.32 29.96
N ARG A 223 2.11 -19.34 29.19
CA ARG A 223 3.45 -19.96 29.27
C ARG A 223 3.91 -20.48 27.91
N SER A 224 5.21 -20.73 27.77
CA SER A 224 5.74 -21.46 26.62
C SER A 224 5.43 -22.95 26.74
N PHE A 225 4.98 -23.60 25.65
CA PHE A 225 4.90 -25.07 25.58
C PHE A 225 6.16 -25.70 24.98
N THR A 226 7.00 -24.90 24.32
CA THR A 226 8.19 -25.36 23.60
C THR A 226 9.47 -24.79 24.21
N ARG A 227 10.58 -25.50 23.98
CA ARG A 227 11.95 -25.05 24.26
C ARG A 227 12.73 -24.77 22.98
N LEU A 228 12.09 -24.69 21.82
CA LEU A 228 12.78 -24.60 20.52
C LEU A 228 13.85 -23.49 20.48
N LYS A 229 13.58 -22.31 21.06
CA LYS A 229 14.55 -21.19 21.07
C LYS A 229 15.80 -21.56 21.89
N GLU A 230 15.62 -22.16 23.04
CA GLU A 230 16.70 -22.64 23.91
C GLU A 230 17.45 -23.80 23.25
N GLU A 231 16.73 -24.75 22.66
CA GLU A 231 17.31 -25.88 21.93
C GLU A 231 18.20 -25.42 20.78
N LEU A 232 17.75 -24.42 20.00
CA LEU A 232 18.56 -23.87 18.90
C LEU A 232 19.84 -23.21 19.41
N ARG A 233 19.80 -22.51 20.55
CA ARG A 233 21.02 -21.97 21.19
C ARG A 233 21.94 -23.09 21.67
N GLU A 234 21.39 -24.13 22.28
CA GLU A 234 22.15 -25.29 22.74
C GLU A 234 22.80 -26.03 21.56
N ILE A 235 22.09 -26.19 20.44
CA ILE A 235 22.61 -26.78 19.20
C ILE A 235 23.73 -25.89 18.63
N ALA A 236 23.52 -24.58 18.54
CA ALA A 236 24.51 -23.64 18.03
C ALA A 236 25.79 -23.56 18.87
N ALA A 237 25.71 -23.86 20.17
CA ALA A 237 26.84 -23.87 21.09
C ALA A 237 27.67 -25.17 21.04
N ARG A 238 27.15 -26.26 20.46
CA ARG A 238 27.89 -27.53 20.28
C ARG A 238 28.96 -27.37 19.19
N PRO A 239 30.02 -28.20 19.18
CA PRO A 239 30.95 -28.26 18.07
C PRO A 239 30.20 -28.47 16.76
N SER A 240 30.35 -27.53 15.83
CA SER A 240 29.64 -27.54 14.55
C SER A 240 30.08 -28.71 13.67
N ARG A 241 29.14 -29.24 12.89
CA ARG A 241 29.47 -30.19 11.82
C ARG A 241 30.33 -29.49 10.76
N PRO A 242 31.42 -30.12 10.26
CA PRO A 242 32.17 -29.60 9.13
C PRO A 242 31.27 -29.42 7.91
N TYR A 243 31.51 -28.37 7.12
CA TYR A 243 30.76 -28.10 5.90
C TYR A 243 31.40 -28.81 4.71
N ASP A 244 30.69 -29.77 4.13
CA ASP A 244 31.08 -30.52 2.93
C ASP A 244 29.85 -30.86 2.06
N GLN A 245 30.06 -31.56 0.95
CA GLN A 245 28.97 -31.91 0.03
C GLN A 245 27.88 -32.77 0.68
N SER A 246 28.20 -33.62 1.66
CA SER A 246 27.19 -34.45 2.34
C SER A 246 26.20 -33.60 3.13
N VAL A 247 26.65 -32.49 3.71
CA VAL A 247 25.79 -31.51 4.40
C VAL A 247 24.88 -30.79 3.41
N VAL A 248 25.38 -30.47 2.21
CA VAL A 248 24.59 -29.84 1.14
C VAL A 248 23.50 -30.79 0.64
N ASP A 249 23.83 -32.07 0.45
CA ASP A 249 22.88 -33.09 0.01
C ASP A 249 21.82 -33.37 1.09
N GLU A 250 22.21 -33.49 2.36
CA GLU A 250 21.27 -33.64 3.48
C GLU A 250 20.34 -32.42 3.62
N TYR A 251 20.85 -31.20 3.43
CA TYR A 251 20.00 -30.00 3.40
C TYR A 251 18.99 -30.06 2.25
N ARG A 252 19.45 -30.45 1.05
CA ARG A 252 18.59 -30.57 -0.13
C ARG A 252 17.44 -31.54 0.13
N GLU A 253 17.73 -32.72 0.68
CA GLU A 253 16.74 -33.74 1.04
C GLU A 253 15.73 -33.20 2.06
N ARG A 254 16.20 -32.61 3.16
CA ARG A 254 15.33 -32.02 4.19
C ARG A 254 14.45 -30.88 3.66
N PHE A 255 14.99 -30.04 2.79
CA PHE A 255 14.22 -28.98 2.15
C PHE A 255 13.16 -29.54 1.20
N GLN A 256 13.50 -30.56 0.41
CA GLN A 256 12.54 -31.25 -0.45
C GLN A 256 11.43 -31.94 0.36
N ASP A 257 11.77 -32.58 1.48
CA ASP A 257 10.78 -33.14 2.40
C ASP A 257 9.88 -32.06 3.02
N SER A 258 10.46 -30.92 3.42
CA SER A 258 9.70 -29.79 3.93
C SER A 258 8.68 -29.24 2.92
N VAL A 259 9.07 -29.17 1.64
CA VAL A 259 8.18 -28.80 0.53
C VAL A 259 7.11 -29.87 0.35
N ARG A 260 7.49 -31.15 0.25
CA ARG A 260 6.57 -32.29 0.05
C ARG A 260 5.49 -32.36 1.14
N MET A 261 5.87 -32.23 2.41
CA MET A 261 4.93 -32.19 3.55
C MET A 261 3.88 -31.08 3.40
N ARG A 262 4.25 -29.94 2.82
CA ARG A 262 3.36 -28.80 2.60
C ARG A 262 2.55 -28.89 1.30
N LEU A 263 2.70 -29.93 0.50
CA LEU A 263 1.85 -30.17 -0.68
C LEU A 263 0.64 -31.05 -0.38
N GLN A 264 0.57 -31.72 0.78
CA GLN A 264 -0.55 -32.55 1.19
C GLN A 264 -1.86 -31.74 1.22
N SER A 265 -2.79 -32.05 0.33
CA SER A 265 -4.03 -31.28 0.13
C SER A 265 -5.03 -32.06 -0.74
N GLU A 266 -6.34 -31.94 -0.48
CA GLU A 266 -7.40 -32.45 -1.38
C GLU A 266 -7.93 -31.38 -2.34
N VAL A 267 -7.34 -30.17 -2.28
CA VAL A 267 -7.67 -29.01 -3.13
C VAL A 267 -6.44 -28.52 -3.88
N PRO A 268 -6.60 -27.78 -5.00
CA PRO A 268 -5.48 -27.37 -5.83
C PRO A 268 -4.43 -26.52 -5.10
N VAL A 269 -3.16 -26.83 -5.37
CA VAL A 269 -1.97 -26.18 -4.77
C VAL A 269 -1.20 -25.37 -5.82
N GLY A 270 -0.77 -24.17 -5.45
CA GLY A 270 0.07 -23.28 -6.25
C GLY A 270 1.30 -22.76 -5.49
N THR A 271 2.08 -21.88 -6.12
CA THR A 271 3.30 -21.32 -5.49
C THR A 271 3.56 -19.87 -5.91
N SER A 272 3.94 -19.03 -4.95
CA SER A 272 4.44 -17.68 -5.21
C SER A 272 5.78 -17.75 -5.97
N LEU A 273 5.98 -16.92 -6.99
CA LEU A 273 7.23 -16.84 -7.75
C LEU A 273 7.67 -15.38 -7.95
N SER A 274 8.56 -14.88 -7.10
CA SER A 274 9.08 -13.51 -7.19
C SER A 274 10.29 -13.35 -8.12
N GLY A 275 10.91 -14.45 -8.56
CA GLY A 275 12.26 -14.44 -9.15
C GLY A 275 13.38 -14.37 -8.10
N GLY A 276 13.02 -14.20 -6.81
CA GLY A 276 13.84 -14.43 -5.62
C GLY A 276 14.49 -15.81 -5.57
N LEU A 277 15.65 -15.93 -4.91
CA LEU A 277 16.27 -17.25 -4.66
C LEU A 277 15.30 -18.19 -3.94
N ASP A 278 14.54 -17.65 -2.98
CA ASP A 278 13.75 -18.42 -2.02
C ASP A 278 12.49 -19.01 -2.66
N SER A 279 11.63 -18.15 -3.22
CA SER A 279 10.43 -18.58 -3.93
C SER A 279 10.77 -19.42 -5.17
N SER A 280 11.87 -19.10 -5.86
CA SER A 280 12.30 -19.89 -7.01
C SER A 280 12.77 -21.28 -6.58
N ALA A 281 13.45 -21.41 -5.44
CA ALA A 281 13.86 -22.73 -4.93
C ALA A 281 12.65 -23.64 -4.67
N VAL A 282 11.57 -23.10 -4.06
CA VAL A 282 10.32 -23.85 -3.86
C VAL A 282 9.70 -24.25 -5.20
N ALA A 283 9.51 -23.30 -6.11
CA ALA A 283 8.92 -23.58 -7.43
C ALA A 283 9.76 -24.57 -8.26
N ALA A 284 11.09 -24.46 -8.22
CA ALA A 284 11.99 -25.32 -8.97
C ALA A 284 12.02 -26.76 -8.43
N VAL A 285 11.96 -26.94 -7.10
CA VAL A 285 11.84 -28.27 -6.49
C VAL A 285 10.56 -28.96 -6.96
N ILE A 286 9.43 -28.26 -6.93
CA ILE A 286 8.14 -28.81 -7.37
C ILE A 286 8.18 -29.13 -8.87
N ALA A 287 8.62 -28.19 -9.71
CA ALA A 287 8.72 -28.40 -11.15
C ALA A 287 9.67 -29.56 -11.51
N ARG A 288 10.78 -29.70 -10.79
CA ARG A 288 11.71 -30.83 -10.96
C ARG A 288 11.04 -32.15 -10.61
N GLN A 289 10.32 -32.23 -9.50
CA GLN A 289 9.63 -33.46 -9.12
C GLN A 289 8.56 -33.85 -10.15
N LEU A 290 7.73 -32.90 -10.60
CA LEU A 290 6.71 -33.17 -11.63
C LEU A 290 7.31 -33.77 -12.92
N ARG A 291 8.55 -33.40 -13.24
CA ARG A 291 9.30 -33.93 -14.38
C ARG A 291 9.92 -35.30 -14.11
N GLU A 292 10.50 -35.51 -12.93
CA GLU A 292 11.26 -36.73 -12.61
C GLU A 292 10.39 -37.87 -12.06
N ARG A 293 9.30 -37.55 -11.38
CA ARG A 293 8.38 -38.50 -10.74
C ARG A 293 6.92 -38.05 -10.87
N PRO A 294 6.35 -38.05 -12.10
CA PRO A 294 4.96 -37.61 -12.33
C PRO A 294 3.89 -38.48 -11.64
N GLU A 295 4.24 -39.71 -11.25
CA GLU A 295 3.36 -40.68 -10.57
C GLU A 295 3.43 -40.59 -9.03
N ASP A 296 4.17 -39.62 -8.47
CA ASP A 296 4.29 -39.45 -7.02
C ASP A 296 3.01 -38.83 -6.44
N GLU A 297 2.24 -39.63 -5.72
CA GLU A 297 0.98 -39.21 -5.06
C GLU A 297 1.16 -37.98 -4.14
N GLY A 298 2.38 -37.76 -3.61
CA GLY A 298 2.68 -36.58 -2.79
C GLY A 298 2.58 -35.24 -3.51
N TYR A 299 2.39 -35.24 -4.84
CA TYR A 299 2.30 -34.05 -5.70
C TYR A 299 0.96 -33.97 -6.45
N GLU A 300 0.00 -34.87 -6.17
CA GLU A 300 -1.28 -34.94 -6.89
C GLU A 300 -2.04 -33.61 -6.87
N ALA A 301 -2.07 -32.92 -5.72
CA ALA A 301 -2.76 -31.64 -5.55
C ALA A 301 -2.19 -30.49 -6.38
N VAL A 302 -0.95 -30.61 -6.87
CA VAL A 302 -0.33 -29.63 -7.79
C VAL A 302 -0.85 -29.82 -9.22
N GLY A 303 -1.29 -31.02 -9.56
CA GLY A 303 -1.70 -31.42 -10.91
C GLY A 303 -0.52 -31.58 -11.88
N SER A 304 -0.83 -31.77 -13.17
CA SER A 304 0.19 -32.00 -14.21
C SER A 304 1.14 -30.82 -14.42
N ARG A 305 0.71 -29.61 -14.02
CA ARG A 305 1.48 -28.37 -14.13
C ARG A 305 1.19 -27.50 -12.92
N GLN A 306 2.25 -27.05 -12.27
CA GLN A 306 2.17 -26.13 -11.14
C GLN A 306 1.69 -24.75 -11.58
N ASN A 307 0.71 -24.19 -10.87
CA ASN A 307 0.36 -22.77 -11.02
C ASN A 307 1.35 -21.90 -10.23
N THR A 308 2.00 -20.95 -10.89
CA THR A 308 2.84 -19.95 -10.23
C THR A 308 2.31 -18.53 -10.39
N PHE A 309 2.49 -17.71 -9.36
CA PHE A 309 1.97 -16.34 -9.32
C PHE A 309 3.07 -15.33 -9.03
N SER A 310 3.22 -14.33 -9.90
CA SER A 310 4.32 -13.36 -9.87
C SER A 310 3.81 -11.93 -9.94
N ALA A 311 4.10 -11.09 -8.94
CA ALA A 311 3.96 -9.65 -9.09
C ALA A 311 5.13 -9.10 -9.92
N VAL A 312 4.83 -8.42 -11.02
CA VAL A 312 5.83 -7.85 -11.95
C VAL A 312 5.60 -6.35 -12.14
N PHE A 313 6.69 -5.60 -12.28
CA PHE A 313 6.67 -4.14 -12.41
C PHE A 313 7.54 -3.70 -13.59
N PRO A 314 7.07 -3.89 -14.84
CA PRO A 314 7.88 -3.62 -16.02
C PRO A 314 8.40 -2.17 -16.04
N ASN A 315 9.69 -2.02 -16.30
CA ASN A 315 10.40 -0.72 -16.37
C ASN A 315 10.59 0.01 -15.03
N SER A 316 10.18 -0.56 -13.90
CA SER A 316 10.46 0.00 -12.58
C SER A 316 11.80 -0.48 -12.03
N SER A 317 12.33 0.25 -11.05
CA SER A 317 13.66 -0.05 -10.47
C SER A 317 13.78 -1.40 -9.74
N ASN A 318 12.64 -2.00 -9.39
CA ASN A 318 12.46 -3.26 -8.67
C ASN A 318 11.97 -4.40 -9.58
N ASP A 319 12.03 -4.23 -10.91
CA ASP A 319 11.59 -5.25 -11.86
C ASP A 319 12.41 -6.55 -11.75
N GLU A 320 11.75 -7.64 -11.33
CA GLU A 320 12.32 -8.98 -11.23
C GLU A 320 11.87 -9.92 -12.35
N GLU A 321 11.08 -9.44 -13.32
CA GLU A 321 10.42 -10.28 -14.34
C GLU A 321 11.41 -11.17 -15.11
N ARG A 322 12.58 -10.63 -15.46
CA ARG A 322 13.64 -11.40 -16.15
C ARG A 322 14.09 -12.66 -15.41
N TYR A 323 13.98 -12.68 -14.07
CA TYR A 323 14.37 -13.83 -13.25
C TYR A 323 13.24 -14.85 -13.18
N VAL A 324 12.00 -14.38 -13.15
CA VAL A 324 10.82 -15.22 -13.30
C VAL A 324 10.91 -15.94 -14.65
N ASP A 325 11.11 -15.20 -15.74
CA ASP A 325 11.20 -15.73 -17.10
C ASP A 325 12.27 -16.81 -17.25
N ALA A 326 13.44 -16.62 -16.64
CA ALA A 326 14.51 -17.61 -16.67
C ALA A 326 14.11 -18.96 -16.06
N LEU A 327 13.41 -18.93 -14.93
CA LEU A 327 12.92 -20.16 -14.29
C LEU A 327 11.82 -20.82 -15.14
N LEU A 328 10.91 -20.02 -15.70
CA LEU A 328 9.84 -20.49 -16.58
C LEU A 328 10.41 -21.15 -17.84
N ASP A 329 11.47 -20.59 -18.41
CA ASP A 329 12.14 -21.11 -19.60
C ASP A 329 12.81 -22.47 -19.38
N GLU A 330 13.47 -22.67 -18.23
CA GLU A 330 14.08 -23.97 -17.88
C GLU A 330 13.04 -25.05 -17.52
N ASN A 331 11.85 -24.65 -17.11
CA ASN A 331 10.78 -25.56 -16.67
C ASN A 331 9.55 -25.50 -17.60
N ARG A 332 9.79 -25.22 -18.89
CA ARG A 332 8.75 -25.24 -19.93
C ARG A 332 8.05 -26.60 -19.94
N GLY A 333 6.75 -26.58 -19.66
CA GLY A 333 5.90 -27.78 -19.62
C GLY A 333 5.54 -28.25 -18.21
N GLN A 334 6.20 -27.76 -17.14
CA GLN A 334 5.84 -28.07 -15.76
C GLN A 334 5.12 -26.92 -15.04
N ILE A 335 5.20 -25.69 -15.56
CA ILE A 335 4.65 -24.50 -14.90
C ILE A 335 3.61 -23.80 -15.77
N THR A 336 2.45 -23.45 -15.20
CA THR A 336 1.49 -22.46 -15.71
C THR A 336 1.70 -21.17 -14.94
N ALA A 337 2.19 -20.12 -15.62
CA ALA A 337 2.58 -18.87 -14.97
C ALA A 337 1.50 -17.80 -15.08
N HIS A 338 1.22 -17.14 -13.96
CA HIS A 338 0.32 -16.00 -13.85
C HIS A 338 1.13 -14.78 -13.42
N LYS A 339 1.18 -13.75 -14.28
CA LYS A 339 1.88 -12.49 -14.00
C LYS A 339 0.88 -11.40 -13.68
N ILE A 340 1.00 -10.85 -12.47
CA ILE A 340 0.13 -9.81 -11.94
C ILE A 340 0.87 -8.48 -12.05
N HIS A 341 0.18 -7.43 -12.52
CA HIS A 341 0.75 -6.09 -12.73
C HIS A 341 0.07 -5.05 -11.82
N PRO A 342 0.36 -5.01 -10.50
CA PRO A 342 -0.26 -4.02 -9.63
C PRO A 342 0.03 -2.58 -10.09
N GLN A 343 -0.98 -1.72 -10.05
CA GLN A 343 -0.91 -0.32 -10.48
C GLN A 343 -1.24 0.64 -9.33
N PRO A 344 -0.70 1.87 -9.34
CA PRO A 344 -0.95 2.84 -8.27
C PRO A 344 -2.42 3.26 -8.14
N GLU A 345 -3.19 3.25 -9.23
CA GLU A 345 -4.62 3.57 -9.23
C GLU A 345 -5.42 2.48 -8.50
N ALA A 346 -5.19 1.21 -8.86
CA ALA A 346 -5.79 0.07 -8.15
C ALA A 346 -5.36 0.03 -6.68
N PHE A 347 -4.11 0.43 -6.38
CA PHE A 347 -3.64 0.55 -5.00
C PHE A 347 -4.44 1.58 -4.19
N LEU A 348 -4.81 2.72 -4.78
CA LEU A 348 -5.67 3.71 -4.10
C LEU A 348 -7.08 3.16 -3.85
N GLU A 349 -7.64 2.46 -4.83
CA GLU A 349 -8.98 1.87 -4.74
C GLU A 349 -9.04 0.79 -3.65
N ASP A 350 -8.04 -0.09 -3.63
CA ASP A 350 -7.92 -1.18 -2.67
C ASP A 350 -7.48 -0.70 -1.27
N LEU A 351 -7.00 0.55 -1.12
CA LEU A 351 -6.28 1.02 0.06
C LEU A 351 -7.08 0.83 1.36
N HIS A 352 -8.38 1.10 1.32
CA HIS A 352 -9.26 0.93 2.48
C HIS A 352 -9.42 -0.55 2.85
N ASP A 353 -9.73 -1.43 1.89
CA ASP A 353 -9.86 -2.87 2.15
C ASP A 353 -8.54 -3.49 2.59
N PHE A 354 -7.43 -3.05 2.00
CA PHE A 354 -6.10 -3.51 2.36
C PHE A 354 -5.72 -3.12 3.80
N VAL A 355 -5.96 -1.87 4.22
CA VAL A 355 -5.72 -1.43 5.61
C VAL A 355 -6.62 -2.18 6.59
N ARG A 356 -7.91 -2.35 6.24
CA ARG A 356 -8.87 -3.15 7.02
C ARG A 356 -8.43 -4.60 7.16
N THR A 357 -7.90 -5.19 6.08
CA THR A 357 -7.41 -6.56 6.04
C THR A 357 -6.22 -6.77 6.97
N GLN A 358 -5.28 -5.83 6.96
CA GLN A 358 -4.06 -5.90 7.75
C GLN A 358 -4.32 -5.71 9.26
N GLU A 359 -5.37 -4.97 9.63
CA GLU A 359 -5.80 -4.62 11.00
C GLU A 359 -4.81 -3.80 11.82
N GLU A 360 -3.52 -3.99 11.58
CA GLU A 360 -2.42 -3.29 12.24
C GLU A 360 -1.53 -2.64 11.15
N PRO A 361 -1.01 -1.42 11.39
CA PRO A 361 -0.11 -0.74 10.46
C PRO A 361 1.09 -1.59 10.00
N ILE A 362 1.54 -1.36 8.76
CA ILE A 362 2.60 -2.11 8.07
C ILE A 362 3.72 -1.19 7.57
N ILE A 363 4.95 -1.66 7.47
CA ILE A 363 6.11 -0.76 7.29
C ILE A 363 6.35 -0.23 5.86
N SER A 364 5.74 -0.85 4.85
CA SER A 364 5.83 -0.45 3.44
C SER A 364 4.58 -0.88 2.68
N THR A 365 4.45 -0.42 1.44
CA THR A 365 3.42 -0.90 0.50
C THR A 365 3.74 -2.26 -0.13
N GLY A 366 4.88 -2.89 0.20
CA GLY A 366 5.27 -4.21 -0.32
C GLY A 366 4.19 -5.30 -0.17
N PRO A 367 3.57 -5.46 1.01
CA PRO A 367 2.51 -6.45 1.22
C PRO A 367 1.26 -6.22 0.35
N TYR A 368 1.05 -5.04 -0.25
CA TYR A 368 -0.05 -4.84 -1.20
C TYR A 368 0.16 -5.63 -2.51
N ALA A 369 1.40 -5.76 -2.98
CA ALA A 369 1.64 -6.61 -4.15
C ALA A 369 1.31 -8.09 -3.86
N GLN A 370 1.40 -8.51 -2.59
CA GLN A 370 1.08 -9.87 -2.17
C GLN A 370 -0.43 -10.00 -2.11
N TYR A 371 -1.13 -9.01 -1.56
CA TYR A 371 -2.59 -8.90 -1.63
C TYR A 371 -3.11 -9.05 -3.07
N ALA A 372 -2.51 -8.36 -4.04
CA ALA A 372 -2.89 -8.48 -5.46
C ALA A 372 -2.59 -9.89 -6.04
N VAL A 373 -1.48 -10.51 -5.64
CA VAL A 373 -1.15 -11.90 -6.00
C VAL A 373 -2.17 -12.88 -5.42
N MET A 374 -2.56 -12.72 -4.16
CA MET A 374 -3.54 -13.60 -3.51
C MET A 374 -4.94 -13.45 -4.14
N ARG A 375 -5.33 -12.24 -4.54
CA ARG A 375 -6.56 -12.02 -5.30
C ARG A 375 -6.57 -12.82 -6.60
N GLU A 376 -5.49 -12.78 -7.36
CA GLU A 376 -5.39 -13.57 -8.59
C GLU A 376 -5.35 -15.07 -8.30
N ALA A 377 -4.51 -15.50 -7.36
CA ALA A 377 -4.34 -16.91 -7.03
C ALA A 377 -5.64 -17.59 -6.58
N SER A 378 -6.53 -16.86 -5.90
CA SER A 378 -7.82 -17.40 -5.42
C SER A 378 -8.74 -17.89 -6.54
N GLN A 379 -8.51 -17.45 -7.77
CA GLN A 379 -9.27 -17.90 -8.94
C GLN A 379 -8.84 -19.29 -9.43
N HIS A 380 -7.70 -19.79 -8.97
CA HIS A 380 -7.07 -21.01 -9.51
C HIS A 380 -6.74 -22.06 -8.44
N ILE A 381 -6.39 -21.63 -7.23
CA ILE A 381 -5.91 -22.49 -6.14
C ILE A 381 -6.54 -22.13 -4.80
N THR A 382 -6.45 -23.05 -3.84
CA THR A 382 -6.89 -22.85 -2.44
C THR A 382 -5.71 -22.90 -1.48
N VAL A 383 -4.59 -23.53 -1.87
CA VAL A 383 -3.36 -23.62 -1.08
C VAL A 383 -2.21 -23.02 -1.87
N LEU A 384 -1.42 -22.14 -1.24
CA LEU A 384 -0.28 -21.48 -1.87
C LEU A 384 0.97 -21.64 -1.02
N LEU A 385 2.07 -22.11 -1.64
CA LEU A 385 3.38 -22.14 -1.00
C LEU A 385 4.14 -20.83 -1.27
N ASP A 386 4.74 -20.25 -0.24
CA ASP A 386 5.58 -19.04 -0.31
C ASP A 386 7.02 -19.32 0.19
N GLY A 387 7.99 -18.51 -0.26
CA GLY A 387 9.41 -18.62 0.09
C GLY A 387 9.80 -17.86 1.36
N GLN A 388 8.83 -17.43 2.16
CA GLN A 388 9.05 -16.63 3.37
C GLN A 388 9.84 -17.39 4.45
N GLY A 389 10.65 -16.68 5.25
CA GLY A 389 11.47 -17.23 6.32
C GLY A 389 12.91 -17.58 5.95
N ALA A 390 13.21 -17.81 4.66
CA ALA A 390 14.57 -18.12 4.22
C ALA A 390 15.59 -17.01 4.52
N ASP A 391 15.16 -15.74 4.44
CA ASP A 391 16.03 -14.60 4.71
C ASP A 391 16.43 -14.52 6.20
N GLU A 392 15.48 -14.68 7.11
CA GLU A 392 15.72 -14.66 8.57
C GLU A 392 16.47 -15.88 9.07
N MET A 393 16.33 -17.03 8.41
CA MET A 393 17.02 -18.26 8.80
C MET A 393 18.45 -18.35 8.24
N MET A 394 18.68 -17.85 7.02
CA MET A 394 19.96 -18.03 6.30
C MET A 394 20.67 -16.72 5.90
N ALA A 395 20.44 -15.66 6.66
CA ALA A 395 21.11 -14.37 6.52
C ALA A 395 20.91 -13.68 5.15
N GLY A 396 19.67 -13.64 4.67
CA GLY A 396 19.33 -13.07 3.36
C GLY A 396 19.51 -11.56 3.22
N TYR A 397 19.45 -10.82 4.32
CA TYR A 397 19.56 -9.36 4.31
C TYR A 397 21.01 -8.86 4.47
N ASN A 398 21.33 -7.76 3.80
CA ASN A 398 22.66 -7.15 3.84
C ASN A 398 23.21 -6.80 5.25
N PRO A 399 22.39 -6.40 6.25
CA PRO A 399 22.89 -6.12 7.60
C PRO A 399 23.59 -7.30 8.29
N TYR A 400 23.25 -8.55 7.96
CA TYR A 400 23.88 -9.74 8.57
C TYR A 400 25.38 -9.82 8.30
N PHE A 401 25.87 -9.31 7.17
CA PHE A 401 27.30 -9.24 6.88
C PHE A 401 28.04 -8.41 7.95
N TYR A 402 27.47 -7.29 8.42
CA TYR A 402 28.11 -6.50 9.48
C TYR A 402 28.14 -7.23 10.83
N VAL A 403 27.09 -7.98 11.14
CA VAL A 403 27.00 -8.79 12.36
C VAL A 403 28.07 -9.88 12.32
N TYR A 404 28.18 -10.61 11.21
CA TYR A 404 29.18 -11.66 11.03
C TYR A 404 30.61 -11.12 11.04
N LEU A 405 30.89 -9.99 10.36
CA LEU A 405 32.21 -9.36 10.39
C LEU A 405 32.61 -8.91 11.81
N ARG A 406 31.65 -8.41 12.61
CA ARG A 406 31.90 -8.05 14.01
C ARG A 406 32.13 -9.28 14.88
N GLN A 407 31.39 -10.36 14.61
CA GLN A 407 31.60 -11.64 15.27
C GLN A 407 33.00 -12.19 15.01
N LEU A 408 33.43 -12.29 13.75
CA LEU A 408 34.77 -12.78 13.39
C LEU A 408 35.87 -11.95 14.07
N ARG A 409 35.69 -10.63 14.14
CA ARG A 409 36.59 -9.72 14.88
C ARG A 409 36.59 -10.02 16.38
N ARG A 410 35.42 -10.20 17.00
CA ARG A 410 35.27 -10.54 18.43
C ARG A 410 35.94 -11.88 18.76
N GLN A 411 35.79 -12.86 17.87
CA GLN A 411 36.39 -14.20 17.99
C GLN A 411 37.87 -14.26 17.57
N LYS A 412 38.48 -13.15 17.15
CA LYS A 412 39.87 -13.07 16.68
C LYS A 412 40.19 -13.94 15.45
N ARG A 413 39.18 -14.26 14.63
CA ARG A 413 39.28 -15.00 13.35
C ARG A 413 39.70 -14.08 12.20
N PHE A 414 40.91 -13.55 12.28
CA PHE A 414 41.38 -12.48 11.37
C PHE A 414 41.59 -12.91 9.92
N LYS A 415 41.92 -14.19 9.68
CA LYS A 415 42.10 -14.71 8.31
C LYS A 415 40.75 -14.76 7.58
N GLU A 416 39.74 -15.32 8.24
CA GLU A 416 38.37 -15.37 7.74
C GLU A 416 37.80 -13.96 7.60
N LEU A 417 38.02 -13.09 8.60
CA LEU A 417 37.60 -11.69 8.51
C LEU A 417 38.16 -11.00 7.26
N ALA A 418 39.45 -11.20 6.95
CA ALA A 418 40.05 -10.64 5.75
C ALA A 418 39.40 -11.19 4.47
N SER A 419 39.17 -12.51 4.39
CA SER A 419 38.48 -13.14 3.26
C SER A 419 37.08 -12.57 3.06
N GLU A 420 36.29 -12.50 4.12
CA GLU A 420 34.91 -11.99 4.08
C GLU A 420 34.84 -10.51 3.71
N VAL A 421 35.76 -9.67 4.19
CA VAL A 421 35.83 -8.26 3.79
C VAL A 421 36.14 -8.12 2.31
N VAL A 422 37.05 -8.95 1.79
CA VAL A 422 37.40 -8.97 0.36
C VAL A 422 36.21 -9.45 -0.47
N GLY A 423 35.59 -10.57 -0.09
CA GLY A 423 34.42 -11.16 -0.77
C GLY A 423 33.18 -10.25 -0.74
N SER A 424 32.97 -9.54 0.37
CA SER A 424 31.81 -8.65 0.57
C SER A 424 32.04 -7.20 0.14
N ARG A 425 33.15 -6.88 -0.52
CA ARG A 425 33.57 -5.49 -0.78
C ARG A 425 32.53 -4.66 -1.54
N ASP A 426 31.84 -5.26 -2.50
CA ASP A 426 30.76 -4.61 -3.26
C ASP A 426 29.52 -4.33 -2.41
N ILE A 427 29.15 -5.27 -1.53
CA ILE A 427 28.05 -5.12 -0.56
C ILE A 427 28.37 -4.00 0.43
N LEU A 428 29.57 -4.04 1.03
CA LEU A 428 30.04 -3.02 1.97
C LEU A 428 30.11 -1.63 1.33
N ARG A 429 30.53 -1.53 0.06
CA ARG A 429 30.54 -0.27 -0.70
C ARG A 429 29.12 0.27 -0.94
N LYS A 430 28.16 -0.60 -1.29
CA LYS A 430 26.74 -0.19 -1.45
C LYS A 430 26.17 0.34 -0.15
N LEU A 431 26.36 -0.37 0.95
CA LEU A 431 25.87 0.04 2.27
C LEU A 431 26.52 1.34 2.77
N ALA A 432 27.83 1.51 2.55
CA ALA A 432 28.52 2.76 2.83
C ALA A 432 27.96 3.92 2.00
N ARG A 433 27.75 3.72 0.69
CA ARG A 433 27.14 4.74 -0.18
C ARG A 433 25.74 5.13 0.28
N THR A 434 24.90 4.20 0.72
CA THR A 434 23.58 4.51 1.28
C THR A 434 23.69 5.41 2.51
N LYS A 435 24.66 5.13 3.40
CA LYS A 435 24.93 5.94 4.60
C LYS A 435 25.48 7.35 4.29
N PHE A 436 26.18 7.51 3.16
CA PHE A 436 26.77 8.77 2.72
C PHE A 436 25.99 9.44 1.56
N SER A 437 24.78 8.98 1.24
CA SER A 437 24.03 9.37 0.03
C SER A 437 23.52 10.82 0.00
N GLY A 438 23.86 11.65 0.97
CA GLY A 438 23.48 13.08 0.99
C GLY A 438 21.98 13.35 1.17
N ARG A 439 21.16 12.30 1.35
CA ARG A 439 19.76 12.44 1.77
C ARG A 439 19.69 13.16 3.10
N THR A 440 18.96 14.27 3.13
CA THR A 440 18.73 15.01 4.38
C THR A 440 17.70 14.22 5.17
N SER A 441 18.17 13.27 5.98
CA SER A 441 17.30 12.44 6.81
C SER A 441 16.67 13.31 7.90
N VAL A 442 15.46 13.82 7.64
CA VAL A 442 14.64 14.39 8.71
C VAL A 442 14.31 13.24 9.68
N PRO A 443 14.68 13.35 10.97
CA PRO A 443 14.34 12.33 11.95
C PRO A 443 12.82 12.26 12.09
N MET A 444 12.26 11.07 12.30
CA MET A 444 10.81 10.91 12.41
C MET A 444 10.22 11.79 13.52
N GLU A 445 10.93 11.96 14.62
CA GLU A 445 10.52 12.75 15.77
C GLU A 445 10.23 14.22 15.41
N ALA A 446 10.86 14.77 14.36
CA ALA A 446 10.59 16.12 13.88
C ALA A 446 9.22 16.23 13.14
N LEU A 447 8.64 15.09 12.79
CA LEU A 447 7.33 14.96 12.12
C LEU A 447 6.22 14.55 13.09
N LEU A 448 6.55 14.27 14.35
CA LEU A 448 5.60 13.87 15.38
C LEU A 448 5.26 15.05 16.30
N ASN A 449 4.13 14.93 17.00
CA ASN A 449 3.77 15.88 18.05
C ASN A 449 4.80 15.82 19.19
N SER A 450 5.25 16.97 19.67
CA SER A 450 6.29 17.04 20.70
C SER A 450 5.87 16.45 22.05
N GLY A 451 4.58 16.54 22.42
CA GLY A 451 4.05 15.92 23.64
C GLY A 451 4.11 14.40 23.55
N PHE A 452 3.67 13.84 22.42
CA PHE A 452 3.73 12.42 22.13
C PHE A 452 5.17 11.87 22.16
N VAL A 453 6.13 12.61 21.60
CA VAL A 453 7.57 12.27 21.64
C VAL A 453 8.12 12.31 23.06
N ALA A 454 7.73 13.31 23.85
CA ALA A 454 8.19 13.45 25.24
C ALA A 454 7.72 12.28 26.10
N GLU A 455 6.44 11.90 25.98
CA GLU A 455 5.83 10.79 26.72
C GLU A 455 6.55 9.45 26.45
N HIS A 456 6.95 9.21 25.21
CA HIS A 456 7.61 7.96 24.78
C HIS A 456 9.13 8.08 24.59
N SER A 457 9.75 9.10 25.18
CA SER A 457 11.19 9.35 25.03
C SER A 457 12.08 8.23 25.59
N GLY A 458 11.54 7.44 26.53
CA GLY A 458 12.23 6.30 27.16
C GLY A 458 12.27 5.03 26.30
N GLU A 459 11.45 4.94 25.25
CA GLU A 459 11.36 3.75 24.40
C GLU A 459 12.67 3.51 23.64
N LYS A 460 13.07 2.24 23.56
CA LYS A 460 14.29 1.77 22.91
C LYS A 460 14.06 0.46 22.17
N VAL A 461 14.88 0.25 21.14
CA VAL A 461 14.98 -1.01 20.42
C VAL A 461 16.45 -1.39 20.35
N THR A 462 16.77 -2.58 20.84
CA THR A 462 18.08 -3.20 20.72
C THR A 462 18.02 -4.32 19.70
N SER A 463 19.15 -4.64 19.09
CA SER A 463 19.28 -5.86 18.32
C SER A 463 20.68 -6.43 18.49
N VAL A 464 20.85 -7.72 18.24
CA VAL A 464 22.13 -8.42 18.27
C VAL A 464 23.03 -7.89 17.15
N GLN A 465 24.29 -7.61 17.46
CA GLN A 465 25.20 -6.85 16.57
C GLN A 465 26.51 -7.57 16.24
N ASP A 466 26.83 -8.67 16.91
CA ASP A 466 28.14 -9.33 16.84
C ASP A 466 28.09 -10.85 17.09
N ASP A 467 26.91 -11.44 16.88
CA ASP A 467 26.65 -12.88 16.86
C ASP A 467 25.59 -13.19 15.79
N LEU A 468 25.98 -13.93 14.75
CA LEU A 468 25.15 -14.20 13.59
C LEU A 468 23.97 -15.09 13.95
N LYS A 469 24.19 -16.22 14.62
CA LYS A 469 23.12 -17.17 14.94
C LYS A 469 22.14 -16.60 15.96
N GLU A 470 22.62 -15.89 16.98
CA GLU A 470 21.71 -15.22 17.93
C GLU A 470 20.92 -14.10 17.25
N ARG A 471 21.52 -13.41 16.27
CA ARG A 471 20.79 -12.42 15.46
C ARG A 471 19.72 -13.07 14.55
N LEU A 472 19.99 -14.24 13.96
CA LEU A 472 19.00 -14.99 13.19
C LEU A 472 17.85 -15.49 14.08
N LEU A 473 18.13 -15.91 15.32
CA LEU A 473 17.09 -16.24 16.30
C LEU A 473 16.22 -15.02 16.63
N GLU A 474 16.84 -13.86 16.88
CA GLU A 474 16.12 -12.62 17.15
C GLU A 474 15.18 -12.25 15.98
N ASP A 475 15.68 -12.28 14.74
CA ASP A 475 14.88 -11.94 13.56
C ASP A 475 13.80 -12.99 13.23
N THR A 476 14.06 -14.28 13.51
CA THR A 476 13.10 -15.38 13.29
C THR A 476 11.93 -15.33 14.27
N PHE A 477 12.17 -15.02 15.54
CA PHE A 477 11.14 -15.13 16.58
C PHE A 477 10.63 -13.79 17.13
N ARG A 478 11.24 -12.66 16.75
CA ARG A 478 10.90 -11.36 17.36
C ARG A 478 10.92 -10.17 16.41
N SER A 479 11.99 -9.92 15.65
CA SER A 479 12.21 -8.60 15.02
C SER A 479 11.92 -8.49 13.52
N SER A 480 11.71 -9.61 12.80
CA SER A 480 11.45 -9.58 11.35
C SER A 480 10.32 -10.52 10.95
N LEU A 481 10.55 -11.83 11.03
CA LEU A 481 9.66 -12.86 10.50
C LEU A 481 8.22 -12.81 11.06
N PRO A 482 7.97 -12.53 12.36
CA PRO A 482 6.61 -12.50 12.89
C PRO A 482 5.66 -11.58 12.11
N SER A 483 6.15 -10.41 11.70
CA SER A 483 5.34 -9.47 10.93
C SER A 483 5.10 -9.90 9.49
N LEU A 484 6.08 -10.57 8.88
CA LEU A 484 5.97 -11.09 7.52
C LEU A 484 4.97 -12.27 7.45
N LEU A 485 4.98 -13.14 8.46
CA LEU A 485 4.01 -14.22 8.60
C LEU A 485 2.58 -13.68 8.82
N ARG A 486 2.44 -12.60 9.60
CA ARG A 486 1.14 -11.91 9.75
C ARG A 486 0.66 -11.37 8.40
N TYR A 487 1.51 -10.70 7.64
CA TYR A 487 1.12 -10.16 6.33
C TYR A 487 0.65 -11.25 5.38
N GLU A 488 1.40 -12.35 5.34
CA GLU A 488 1.08 -13.51 4.52
C GLU A 488 -0.26 -14.12 4.92
N ASP A 489 -0.50 -14.39 6.21
CA ASP A 489 -1.79 -14.93 6.68
C ASP A 489 -2.94 -13.96 6.39
N LYS A 490 -2.80 -12.67 6.73
CA LYS A 490 -3.86 -11.67 6.48
C LYS A 490 -4.21 -11.55 5.00
N ASN A 491 -3.22 -11.51 4.13
CA ASN A 491 -3.43 -11.38 2.68
C ASN A 491 -4.00 -12.64 2.07
N THR A 492 -3.46 -13.82 2.39
CA THR A 492 -3.96 -15.10 1.86
C THR A 492 -5.39 -15.35 2.31
N MET A 493 -5.67 -15.13 3.60
CA MET A 493 -6.97 -15.41 4.19
C MET A 493 -8.06 -14.42 3.80
N ARG A 494 -7.71 -13.19 3.40
CA ARG A 494 -8.66 -12.24 2.80
C ARG A 494 -9.35 -12.79 1.55
N PHE A 495 -8.65 -13.67 0.83
CA PHE A 495 -9.13 -14.32 -0.40
C PHE A 495 -9.32 -15.83 -0.21
N SER A 496 -9.50 -16.28 1.03
CA SER A 496 -9.77 -17.69 1.35
C SER A 496 -8.70 -18.66 0.79
N ILE A 497 -7.43 -18.28 0.86
CA ILE A 497 -6.27 -19.11 0.50
C ILE A 497 -5.50 -19.50 1.77
N GLU A 498 -5.03 -20.73 1.83
CA GLU A 498 -4.05 -21.19 2.80
C GLU A 498 -2.61 -20.93 2.34
N GLY A 499 -1.92 -19.97 2.98
CA GLY A 499 -0.47 -19.79 2.83
C GLY A 499 0.34 -20.83 3.63
N ARG A 500 1.34 -21.44 2.99
CA ARG A 500 2.29 -22.42 3.56
C ARG A 500 3.73 -22.00 3.30
N VAL A 501 4.59 -22.11 4.32
CA VAL A 501 5.98 -21.61 4.29
C VAL A 501 7.02 -22.73 4.50
N PRO A 502 7.59 -23.35 3.45
CA PRO A 502 8.49 -24.49 3.55
C PRO A 502 9.83 -24.23 4.24
N PHE A 503 10.30 -22.98 4.27
CA PHE A 503 11.52 -22.67 5.03
C PHE A 503 11.29 -22.67 6.53
N VAL A 504 10.05 -22.37 6.97
CA VAL A 504 9.68 -22.31 8.39
C VAL A 504 9.32 -23.70 8.90
N ASP A 505 10.35 -24.55 8.95
CA ASP A 505 10.28 -25.92 9.44
C ASP A 505 11.27 -26.11 10.60
N LYS A 506 10.78 -26.65 11.73
CA LYS A 506 11.59 -26.74 12.96
C LYS A 506 12.79 -27.66 12.80
N GLU A 507 12.67 -28.74 12.03
CA GLU A 507 13.73 -29.71 11.84
C GLU A 507 14.76 -29.21 10.81
N LEU A 508 14.32 -28.49 9.78
CA LEU A 508 15.22 -27.77 8.87
C LEU A 508 16.03 -26.71 9.62
N LEU A 509 15.39 -25.95 10.52
CA LEU A 509 16.05 -24.93 11.33
C LEU A 509 17.05 -25.52 12.33
N LYS A 510 16.68 -26.60 13.03
CA LYS A 510 17.59 -27.33 13.93
C LYS A 510 18.81 -27.85 13.19
N PHE A 511 18.59 -28.42 11.99
CA PHE A 511 19.68 -28.88 11.13
C PHE A 511 20.61 -27.72 10.77
N LEU A 512 20.08 -26.60 10.28
CA LEU A 512 20.86 -25.41 9.93
C LEU A 512 21.68 -24.88 11.12
N PHE A 513 21.09 -24.83 12.31
CA PHE A 513 21.76 -24.36 13.52
C PHE A 513 22.88 -25.29 14.00
N SER A 514 22.87 -26.56 13.59
CA SER A 514 23.93 -27.54 13.88
C SER A 514 25.20 -27.37 13.03
N LEU A 515 25.13 -26.59 11.94
CA LEU A 515 26.21 -26.41 10.98
C LEU A 515 27.15 -25.26 11.39
N ASP A 516 28.34 -25.24 10.81
CA ASP A 516 29.23 -24.07 10.91
C ASP A 516 28.62 -22.85 10.22
N GLU A 517 28.93 -21.65 10.69
CA GLU A 517 28.41 -20.39 10.14
C GLU A 517 28.77 -20.18 8.66
N SER A 518 29.83 -20.83 8.18
CA SER A 518 30.19 -20.86 6.76
C SER A 518 29.14 -21.54 5.87
N ALA A 519 28.21 -22.32 6.43
CA ALA A 519 27.02 -22.80 5.71
C ALA A 519 26.04 -21.67 5.38
N ILE A 520 26.11 -20.58 6.14
CA ILE A 520 25.21 -19.42 6.03
C ILE A 520 25.90 -18.30 5.26
N ILE A 521 27.06 -17.82 5.75
CA ILE A 521 27.87 -16.77 5.12
C ILE A 521 29.31 -17.25 4.89
N HIS A 522 29.74 -17.25 3.62
CA HIS A 522 31.12 -17.54 3.26
C HIS A 522 31.58 -16.75 2.04
N ASP A 523 32.78 -16.18 2.11
CA ASP A 523 33.44 -15.39 1.05
C ASP A 523 32.51 -14.33 0.42
N GLY A 524 31.74 -13.65 1.27
CA GLY A 524 30.79 -12.63 0.87
C GLY A 524 29.54 -13.15 0.14
N TRP A 525 29.23 -14.43 0.25
CA TRP A 525 27.96 -15.03 -0.16
C TRP A 525 27.13 -15.39 1.05
N ASN A 526 25.86 -15.00 1.05
CA ASN A 526 24.87 -15.44 2.02
C ASN A 526 24.03 -16.61 1.47
N LYS A 527 23.26 -17.27 2.34
CA LYS A 527 22.43 -18.43 1.99
C LYS A 527 23.24 -19.51 1.26
N ARG A 528 24.51 -19.69 1.63
CA ARG A 528 25.43 -20.54 0.88
C ARG A 528 24.86 -21.95 0.69
N ILE A 529 24.39 -22.57 1.77
CA ILE A 529 23.84 -23.92 1.73
C ILE A 529 22.64 -24.05 0.80
N LEU A 530 21.74 -23.07 0.77
CA LEU A 530 20.61 -23.06 -0.16
C LEU A 530 21.07 -22.92 -1.61
N ARG A 531 22.05 -22.05 -1.88
CA ARG A 531 22.58 -21.85 -3.24
C ARG A 531 23.25 -23.11 -3.77
N GLU A 532 24.07 -23.76 -2.97
CA GLU A 532 24.76 -25.00 -3.34
C GLU A 532 23.77 -26.18 -3.43
N ALA A 533 22.78 -26.25 -2.54
CA ALA A 533 21.74 -27.27 -2.63
C ALA A 533 20.90 -27.12 -3.90
N MET A 534 20.69 -25.90 -4.38
CA MET A 534 19.94 -25.61 -5.61
C MET A 534 20.81 -25.57 -6.87
N ASP A 535 22.11 -25.90 -6.78
CA ASP A 535 22.99 -25.99 -7.95
C ASP A 535 22.49 -27.07 -8.92
N GLY A 536 22.39 -26.72 -10.20
CA GLY A 536 21.78 -27.57 -11.23
C GLY A 536 20.26 -27.72 -11.15
N ILE A 537 19.58 -27.09 -10.18
CA ILE A 537 18.11 -27.04 -10.07
C ILE A 537 17.58 -25.66 -10.47
N LEU A 538 18.28 -24.61 -10.05
CA LEU A 538 17.95 -23.22 -10.38
C LEU A 538 18.82 -22.68 -11.52
N PRO A 539 18.26 -21.78 -12.36
CA PRO A 539 19.05 -21.01 -13.30
C PRO A 539 20.19 -20.28 -12.60
N ASP A 540 21.37 -20.28 -13.22
CA ASP A 540 22.58 -19.61 -12.71
C ASP A 540 22.35 -18.13 -12.39
N MET A 541 21.51 -17.45 -13.17
CA MET A 541 21.18 -16.04 -12.95
C MET A 541 20.37 -15.79 -11.67
N ILE A 542 19.74 -16.82 -11.10
CA ILE A 542 19.05 -16.79 -9.80
C ILE A 542 20.00 -17.25 -8.69
N SER A 543 20.61 -18.44 -8.84
CA SER A 543 21.45 -19.05 -7.80
C SER A 543 22.74 -18.27 -7.53
N LYS A 544 23.31 -17.59 -8.55
CA LYS A 544 24.56 -16.81 -8.46
C LYS A 544 24.35 -15.30 -8.35
N ARG A 545 23.18 -14.85 -7.86
CA ARG A 545 22.90 -13.42 -7.61
C ARG A 545 22.95 -13.06 -6.12
N ARG A 546 23.70 -12.01 -5.77
CA ARG A 546 23.79 -11.49 -4.38
C ARG A 546 22.89 -10.30 -4.10
N ASN A 547 22.30 -9.70 -5.14
CA ASN A 547 21.31 -8.65 -4.96
C ASN A 547 19.98 -9.28 -4.53
N LYS A 548 19.56 -9.01 -3.30
CA LYS A 548 18.19 -9.23 -2.85
C LYS A 548 17.36 -8.00 -3.23
N ILE A 549 16.32 -8.22 -4.01
CA ILE A 549 15.20 -7.29 -4.13
C ILE A 549 14.13 -7.89 -3.21
N GLY A 550 13.61 -7.07 -2.30
CA GLY A 550 12.53 -7.49 -1.43
C GLY A 550 11.22 -7.47 -2.22
N PHE A 551 10.20 -8.16 -1.70
CA PHE A 551 8.85 -8.08 -2.24
C PHE A 551 8.29 -6.67 -2.00
N THR A 552 8.59 -5.76 -2.92
CA THR A 552 8.41 -4.31 -2.80
C THR A 552 7.71 -3.81 -4.05
N THR A 553 6.80 -2.87 -3.88
CA THR A 553 6.20 -2.12 -4.99
C THR A 553 7.17 -1.01 -5.42
N PRO A 554 6.95 -0.40 -6.60
CA PRO A 554 7.58 0.86 -6.99
C PRO A 554 7.08 2.05 -6.15
N GLU A 555 7.13 1.95 -4.81
CA GLU A 555 6.44 2.84 -3.85
C GLU A 555 6.73 4.31 -4.12
N GLY A 556 7.97 4.67 -4.45
CA GLY A 556 8.32 6.04 -4.78
C GLY A 556 7.74 6.54 -6.11
N GLU A 557 7.62 5.67 -7.12
CA GLU A 557 6.96 6.00 -8.39
C GLU A 557 5.46 6.17 -8.18
N TRP A 558 4.85 5.24 -7.45
CA TRP A 558 3.43 5.28 -7.10
C TRP A 558 3.09 6.54 -6.30
N PHE A 559 3.79 6.82 -5.20
CA PHE A 559 3.51 8.00 -4.38
C PHE A 559 3.57 9.31 -5.17
N ARG A 560 4.36 9.38 -6.24
CA ARG A 560 4.40 10.54 -7.13
C ARG A 560 3.22 10.59 -8.10
N SER A 561 2.78 9.45 -8.63
CA SER A 561 1.61 9.41 -9.53
C SER A 561 0.31 9.73 -8.78
N ILE A 562 0.19 9.27 -7.54
CA ILE A 562 -0.98 9.46 -6.67
C ILE A 562 -0.77 10.54 -5.59
N ALA A 563 0.19 11.45 -5.80
CA ALA A 563 0.57 12.47 -4.83
C ALA A 563 -0.61 13.35 -4.36
N PRO A 564 -1.54 13.81 -5.23
CA PRO A 564 -2.67 14.62 -4.79
C PRO A 564 -3.53 13.92 -3.73
N GLN A 565 -3.86 12.65 -3.95
CA GLN A 565 -4.70 11.85 -3.06
C GLN A 565 -4.01 11.62 -1.72
N LEU A 566 -2.69 11.32 -1.73
CA LEU A 566 -1.93 11.15 -0.49
C LEU A 566 -1.80 12.48 0.28
N ARG A 567 -1.60 13.58 -0.45
CA ARG A 567 -1.54 14.92 0.14
C ARG A 567 -2.85 15.31 0.81
N ASP A 568 -3.99 14.96 0.23
CA ASP A 568 -5.32 15.23 0.80
C ASP A 568 -5.49 14.55 2.17
N VAL A 569 -4.94 13.35 2.35
CA VAL A 569 -4.93 12.68 3.67
C VAL A 569 -4.10 13.48 4.67
N PHE A 570 -2.88 13.90 4.32
CA PHE A 570 -2.02 14.70 5.20
C PHE A 570 -2.57 16.11 5.49
N ALA A 571 -3.33 16.68 4.56
CA ALA A 571 -3.97 18.00 4.71
C ALA A 571 -5.33 17.95 5.43
N SER A 572 -5.84 16.75 5.74
CA SER A 572 -7.16 16.59 6.35
C SER A 572 -7.23 17.09 7.79
N ALA A 573 -8.44 17.49 8.21
CA ALA A 573 -8.72 17.86 9.60
C ALA A 573 -8.50 16.68 10.57
N SER A 574 -8.83 15.45 10.17
CA SER A 574 -8.62 14.25 10.98
C SER A 574 -7.14 14.06 11.29
N PHE A 575 -6.27 14.13 10.27
CA PHE A 575 -4.82 14.01 10.43
C PHE A 575 -4.26 15.09 11.35
N ALA A 576 -4.67 16.35 11.15
CA ALA A 576 -4.24 17.47 11.98
C ALA A 576 -4.69 17.38 13.45
N SER A 577 -5.82 16.72 13.71
CA SER A 577 -6.37 16.55 15.05
C SER A 577 -5.77 15.39 15.84
N ARG A 578 -5.00 14.49 15.18
CA ARG A 578 -4.39 13.34 15.87
C ARG A 578 -3.36 13.80 16.90
N PRO A 579 -3.26 13.10 18.05
CA PRO A 579 -2.25 13.41 19.05
C PRO A 579 -0.82 13.05 18.59
N TYR A 580 -0.67 12.32 17.48
CA TYR A 580 0.60 11.74 17.05
C TYR A 580 1.44 12.64 16.16
N PHE A 581 0.82 13.46 15.31
CA PHE A 581 1.49 14.06 14.15
C PHE A 581 1.80 15.55 14.34
N GLY A 582 2.97 15.97 13.87
CA GLY A 582 3.28 17.36 13.58
C GLY A 582 2.77 17.72 12.20
N ALA A 583 1.45 17.82 12.01
CA ALA A 583 0.82 17.89 10.68
C ALA A 583 1.40 18.95 9.73
N PRO A 584 1.70 20.20 10.16
CA PRO A 584 2.35 21.17 9.29
C PRO A 584 3.73 20.72 8.80
N SER A 585 4.53 20.10 9.67
CA SER A 585 5.85 19.57 9.33
C SER A 585 5.77 18.40 8.36
N VAL A 586 4.79 17.50 8.55
CA VAL A 586 4.54 16.37 7.65
C VAL A 586 4.17 16.86 6.25
N LEU A 587 3.19 17.76 6.15
CA LEU A 587 2.72 18.28 4.87
C LEU A 587 3.84 19.02 4.12
N ALA A 588 4.60 19.86 4.83
CA ALA A 588 5.74 20.57 4.24
C ALA A 588 6.84 19.62 3.74
N LEU A 589 7.14 18.57 4.50
CA LEU A 589 8.14 17.58 4.09
C LEU A 589 7.64 16.71 2.93
N PHE A 590 6.35 16.37 2.90
CA PHE A 590 5.76 15.63 1.80
C PHE A 590 5.79 16.45 0.50
N ASP A 591 5.44 17.74 0.57
CA ASP A 591 5.53 18.65 -0.58
C ASP A 591 6.99 18.79 -1.07
N ASP A 592 7.98 18.84 -0.16
CA ASP A 592 9.39 18.83 -0.53
C ASP A 592 9.83 17.49 -1.14
N TYR A 593 9.30 16.37 -0.67
CA TYR A 593 9.53 15.04 -1.27
C TYR A 593 8.97 14.94 -2.68
N ILE A 594 7.78 15.45 -2.95
CA ILE A 594 7.22 15.45 -4.31
C ILE A 594 8.07 16.32 -5.25
N ALA A 595 8.57 17.46 -4.76
CA ALA A 595 9.45 18.34 -5.53
C ALA A 595 10.87 17.78 -5.72
N HIS A 596 11.40 17.06 -4.71
CA HIS A 596 12.77 16.58 -4.64
C HIS A 596 12.84 15.13 -4.11
N PRO A 597 12.34 14.14 -4.87
CA PRO A 597 12.18 12.75 -4.41
C PRO A 597 13.51 12.06 -4.07
N GLU A 598 14.63 12.56 -4.56
CA GLU A 598 15.95 12.07 -4.23
C GLU A 598 16.36 12.35 -2.78
N ASN A 599 15.79 13.38 -2.13
CA ASN A 599 16.19 13.86 -0.81
C ASN A 599 15.62 13.03 0.34
N HIS A 600 14.47 12.38 0.13
CA HIS A 600 13.71 11.70 1.19
C HIS A 600 13.44 10.24 0.84
N GLY A 601 13.10 9.44 1.85
CA GLY A 601 12.71 8.04 1.67
C GLY A 601 11.21 7.85 1.85
N THR A 602 10.54 7.15 0.93
CA THR A 602 9.08 7.02 0.90
C THR A 602 8.49 6.30 2.12
N LEU A 603 9.23 5.34 2.70
CA LEU A 603 8.84 4.57 3.90
C LEU A 603 8.42 5.43 5.10
N MET A 604 8.92 6.67 5.24
CA MET A 604 8.48 7.54 6.34
C MET A 604 7.06 8.04 6.13
N PHE A 605 6.73 8.43 4.89
CA PHE A 605 5.41 8.95 4.54
C PHE A 605 4.38 7.83 4.55
N TRP A 606 4.74 6.64 4.06
CA TRP A 606 3.85 5.48 4.17
C TRP A 606 3.46 5.20 5.62
N ARG A 607 4.42 5.20 6.57
CA ARG A 607 4.09 4.93 7.97
C ARG A 607 3.16 5.97 8.60
N LEU A 608 3.36 7.25 8.29
CA LEU A 608 2.47 8.33 8.75
C LEU A 608 1.06 8.18 8.15
N LEU A 609 1.00 7.94 6.83
CA LEU A 609 -0.23 7.71 6.10
C LEU A 609 -0.99 6.49 6.62
N ASN A 610 -0.29 5.38 6.83
CA ASN A 610 -0.88 4.11 7.20
C ASN A 610 -1.45 4.13 8.63
N VAL A 611 -0.81 4.83 9.58
CA VAL A 611 -1.43 5.10 10.90
C VAL A 611 -2.70 5.92 10.74
N GLU A 612 -2.71 6.98 9.93
CA GLU A 612 -3.95 7.76 9.73
C GLU A 612 -5.07 6.95 9.10
N LEU A 613 -4.78 6.15 8.07
CA LEU A 613 -5.76 5.30 7.42
C LEU A 613 -6.31 4.24 8.38
N TRP A 614 -5.43 3.64 9.19
CA TRP A 614 -5.83 2.73 10.26
C TRP A 614 -6.72 3.43 11.28
N MET A 615 -6.36 4.65 11.71
CA MET A 615 -7.15 5.42 12.66
C MET A 615 -8.56 5.70 12.15
N ARG A 616 -8.68 6.12 10.88
CA ARG A 616 -9.98 6.33 10.21
C ARG A 616 -10.80 5.05 10.16
N THR A 617 -10.18 3.94 9.76
CA THR A 617 -10.85 2.64 9.57
C THR A 617 -11.42 2.08 10.87
N PHE A 618 -10.71 2.24 12.00
CA PHE A 618 -11.04 1.52 13.24
C PHE A 618 -11.53 2.39 14.40
N PHE A 619 -11.38 3.72 14.38
CA PHE A 619 -11.78 4.57 15.52
C PHE A 619 -12.68 5.76 15.17
N ASP A 620 -12.66 6.28 13.94
CA ASP A 620 -13.47 7.46 13.59
C ASP A 620 -14.89 7.10 13.18
N ASP A 621 -15.04 5.95 12.54
CA ASP A 621 -16.27 5.59 11.85
C ASP A 621 -17.17 4.74 12.77
N ALA A 622 -18.25 5.30 13.32
CA ALA A 622 -19.23 4.50 14.07
C ALA A 622 -20.06 3.58 13.14
N GLU A 623 -20.37 4.05 11.93
CA GLU A 623 -20.99 3.25 10.86
C GLU A 623 -19.97 2.42 10.08
N GLY A 624 -18.76 2.95 9.85
CA GLY A 624 -17.67 2.22 9.22
C GLY A 624 -17.03 1.17 10.13
N ALA A 625 -17.06 1.28 11.46
CA ALA A 625 -16.74 0.16 12.36
C ALA A 625 -17.72 -1.01 12.16
N THR A 626 -19.01 -0.73 11.91
CA THR A 626 -20.01 -1.76 11.61
C THR A 626 -19.79 -2.39 10.22
N ARG A 627 -19.33 -1.62 9.22
CA ARG A 627 -18.92 -2.14 7.90
C ARG A 627 -17.55 -2.84 7.91
N ALA A 628 -16.59 -2.35 8.70
CA ALA A 628 -15.24 -2.88 8.84
C ALA A 628 -15.25 -4.29 9.45
N LEU A 629 -16.29 -4.57 10.26
CA LEU A 629 -16.62 -5.86 10.86
C LEU A 629 -17.34 -6.84 9.92
N GLY A 630 -17.50 -6.53 8.62
CA GLY A 630 -18.09 -7.45 7.63
C GLY A 630 -19.60 -7.26 7.43
N GLY A 631 -20.03 -6.07 7.01
CA GLY A 631 -21.42 -5.87 6.57
C GLY A 631 -21.73 -6.69 5.32
N SER A 632 -22.82 -7.45 5.34
CA SER A 632 -23.21 -8.51 4.39
C SER A 632 -23.22 -8.19 2.88
N ALA A 633 -23.07 -6.92 2.48
CA ALA A 633 -23.14 -6.51 1.07
C ALA A 633 -21.82 -6.76 0.31
N ASP A 634 -20.66 -6.47 0.92
CA ASP A 634 -19.35 -6.69 0.28
C ASP A 634 -18.94 -8.18 0.32
N GLU A 635 -19.34 -8.91 1.36
CA GLU A 635 -19.09 -10.35 1.48
C GLU A 635 -19.94 -11.17 0.50
N ALA A 636 -21.18 -10.73 0.20
CA ALA A 636 -22.00 -11.36 -0.82
C ALA A 636 -21.43 -11.19 -2.24
N ALA A 637 -20.72 -10.09 -2.50
CA ALA A 637 -20.05 -9.87 -3.79
C ALA A 637 -18.82 -10.77 -3.98
N LEU A 638 -18.06 -11.06 -2.91
CA LEU A 638 -16.93 -12.00 -2.94
C LEU A 638 -17.37 -13.48 -2.91
N ALA A 639 -18.43 -13.81 -2.16
CA ALA A 639 -18.99 -15.17 -2.14
C ALA A 639 -19.74 -15.54 -3.44
N ALA A 640 -20.09 -14.54 -4.26
CA ALA A 640 -20.72 -14.74 -5.58
C ALA A 640 -19.72 -14.93 -6.73
N ALA A 641 -18.40 -14.92 -6.48
CA ALA A 641 -17.41 -15.30 -7.48
C ALA A 641 -17.60 -16.79 -7.84
N PRO A 642 -17.93 -17.12 -9.11
CA PRO A 642 -18.21 -18.50 -9.48
C PRO A 642 -16.95 -19.35 -9.38
N ALA A 643 -17.10 -20.59 -8.92
CA ALA A 643 -16.08 -21.63 -9.08
C ALA A 643 -15.62 -21.70 -10.55
N PRO A 644 -14.33 -21.94 -10.83
CA PRO A 644 -13.75 -21.67 -12.13
C PRO A 644 -14.37 -22.56 -13.22
N ALA A 645 -15.14 -21.94 -14.11
CA ALA A 645 -15.50 -22.48 -15.41
C ALA A 645 -14.75 -21.66 -16.48
N ALA A 646 -13.95 -22.34 -17.29
CA ALA A 646 -13.05 -21.75 -18.28
C ALA A 646 -13.80 -21.02 -19.41
N VAL A 647 -13.73 -19.69 -19.50
CA VAL A 647 -14.07 -18.94 -20.73
C VAL A 647 -13.26 -17.63 -20.84
N ALA A 648 -12.78 -17.33 -22.05
CA ALA A 648 -11.93 -16.21 -22.46
C ALA A 648 -12.56 -14.81 -22.27
N ALA A 649 -11.72 -13.82 -21.93
CA ALA A 649 -12.11 -12.44 -21.63
C ALA A 649 -12.03 -11.48 -22.85
N GLU A 650 -13.08 -10.68 -23.04
CA GLU A 650 -13.09 -9.41 -23.77
C GLU A 650 -13.20 -8.23 -22.78
N PRO A 651 -12.71 -7.01 -23.11
CA PRO A 651 -12.52 -5.93 -22.13
C PRO A 651 -13.75 -5.01 -21.94
N ALA A 652 -13.95 -4.52 -20.70
CA ALA A 652 -15.05 -3.66 -20.27
C ALA A 652 -14.72 -2.15 -20.31
N ALA A 653 -15.75 -1.32 -20.47
CA ALA A 653 -15.74 0.12 -20.72
C ALA A 653 -15.88 1.00 -19.45
N GLU A 654 -15.35 2.23 -19.51
CA GLU A 654 -15.35 3.27 -18.45
C GLU A 654 -16.72 4.01 -18.33
N GLU A 655 -17.12 4.40 -17.11
CA GLU A 655 -18.35 5.17 -16.82
C GLU A 655 -18.20 6.69 -17.06
N GLU A 656 -19.21 7.31 -17.69
CA GLU A 656 -19.27 8.72 -18.12
C GLU A 656 -19.87 9.68 -17.07
N VAL A 657 -19.22 10.84 -16.84
CA VAL A 657 -19.72 11.92 -15.96
C VAL A 657 -20.68 12.85 -16.74
N VAL A 658 -21.91 13.04 -16.25
CA VAL A 658 -22.95 13.85 -16.91
C VAL A 658 -22.60 15.36 -16.92
N PRO A 659 -22.54 16.03 -18.09
CA PRO A 659 -22.21 17.45 -18.21
C PRO A 659 -23.35 18.41 -17.80
N LYS A 660 -22.97 19.60 -17.31
CA LYS A 660 -23.87 20.68 -16.88
C LYS A 660 -24.29 21.53 -18.09
N SER A 661 -25.50 22.10 -18.05
CA SER A 661 -25.98 23.02 -19.09
C SER A 661 -25.29 24.40 -19.08
N ASP A 662 -25.01 24.96 -20.27
CA ASP A 662 -24.38 26.27 -20.50
C ASP A 662 -25.19 27.48 -19.99
N TYR A 663 -26.47 27.26 -19.71
CA TYR A 663 -27.41 28.32 -19.31
C TYR A 663 -27.48 28.51 -17.79
N VAL A 664 -26.70 27.74 -17.03
CA VAL A 664 -26.73 27.74 -15.57
C VAL A 664 -25.39 28.25 -15.04
N ALA A 665 -25.42 29.20 -14.12
CA ALA A 665 -24.20 29.73 -13.47
C ALA A 665 -23.40 28.61 -12.78
N ASN A 666 -22.08 28.73 -12.78
CA ASN A 666 -21.21 27.83 -12.00
C ASN A 666 -21.54 27.92 -10.50
N GLU A 667 -21.25 26.84 -9.76
CA GLU A 667 -21.52 26.79 -8.32
C GLU A 667 -20.87 27.98 -7.59
N GLY A 668 -21.66 28.73 -6.82
CA GLY A 668 -21.23 29.93 -6.10
C GLY A 668 -21.04 31.19 -6.95
N LYS A 669 -21.39 31.20 -8.24
CA LYS A 669 -21.24 32.35 -9.16
C LYS A 669 -22.60 32.90 -9.62
N GLN A 670 -22.66 34.19 -9.97
CA GLN A 670 -23.89 34.82 -10.46
C GLN A 670 -23.96 34.79 -12.00
N LEU A 671 -25.15 34.64 -12.58
CA LEU A 671 -25.31 34.72 -14.04
C LEU A 671 -25.34 36.17 -14.53
N ASP A 672 -26.11 37.03 -13.83
CA ASP A 672 -26.27 38.45 -14.16
C ASP A 672 -25.51 39.30 -13.14
N LEU A 673 -24.72 40.27 -13.61
CA LEU A 673 -23.91 41.18 -12.79
C LEU A 673 -24.15 42.62 -13.21
N VAL A 674 -24.46 43.51 -12.27
CA VAL A 674 -24.46 44.96 -12.53
C VAL A 674 -23.02 45.47 -12.42
N SER A 675 -22.47 45.98 -13.51
CA SER A 675 -21.10 46.51 -13.54
C SER A 675 -21.01 47.83 -12.80
N GLU A 676 -20.08 47.92 -11.86
CA GLU A 676 -19.84 49.12 -11.06
C GLU A 676 -19.20 50.26 -11.87
N VAL A 677 -18.69 49.98 -13.07
CA VAL A 677 -17.99 50.94 -13.93
C VAL A 677 -18.95 51.72 -14.82
N ASP A 678 -19.92 51.04 -15.43
CA ASP A 678 -20.86 51.62 -16.40
C ASP A 678 -22.33 51.55 -15.94
N GLY A 679 -22.63 50.89 -14.83
CA GLY A 679 -23.99 50.75 -14.27
C GLY A 679 -24.92 49.86 -15.10
N ARG A 680 -24.37 49.09 -16.06
CA ARG A 680 -25.14 48.23 -16.96
C ARG A 680 -25.21 46.80 -16.41
N THR A 681 -26.28 46.09 -16.73
CA THR A 681 -26.46 44.69 -16.34
C THR A 681 -25.90 43.78 -17.42
N TRP A 682 -24.98 42.91 -17.04
CA TRP A 682 -24.28 41.97 -17.91
C TRP A 682 -24.66 40.54 -17.57
N ARG A 683 -25.20 39.79 -18.53
CA ARG A 683 -25.47 38.35 -18.40
C ARG A 683 -24.27 37.56 -18.92
N ARG A 684 -23.82 36.57 -18.15
CA ARG A 684 -22.52 35.90 -18.35
C ARG A 684 -22.72 34.39 -18.35
N LEU A 685 -22.82 33.82 -19.55
CA LEU A 685 -23.16 32.41 -19.79
C LEU A 685 -21.88 31.59 -19.94
N PRO A 686 -21.48 30.76 -18.95
CA PRO A 686 -20.27 29.96 -19.03
C PRO A 686 -20.47 28.76 -19.95
N LEU A 687 -19.59 28.57 -20.93
CA LEU A 687 -19.71 27.52 -21.93
C LEU A 687 -18.77 26.36 -21.60
N GLN A 688 -19.31 25.16 -21.44
CA GLN A 688 -18.50 23.96 -21.16
C GLN A 688 -17.77 23.49 -22.42
N THR A 689 -16.49 23.11 -22.36
CA THR A 689 -15.76 22.61 -23.53
C THR A 689 -15.20 21.20 -23.30
N ALA A 690 -14.95 20.49 -24.40
CA ALA A 690 -14.04 19.34 -24.39
C ALA A 690 -12.61 19.77 -24.02
N LEU A 691 -11.74 18.79 -23.76
CA LEU A 691 -10.32 19.04 -23.53
C LEU A 691 -9.68 19.61 -24.81
N VAL A 692 -8.91 20.68 -24.65
CA VAL A 692 -8.17 21.33 -25.74
C VAL A 692 -6.71 20.89 -25.67
N ALA A 693 -6.18 20.45 -26.80
CA ALA A 693 -4.82 19.96 -26.96
C ALA A 693 -3.94 20.93 -27.76
N ARG A 694 -2.63 20.67 -27.74
CA ARG A 694 -1.64 21.42 -28.51
C ARG A 694 -1.86 21.20 -30.01
N GLY A 695 -1.98 22.29 -30.77
CA GLY A 695 -2.21 22.24 -32.22
C GLY A 695 -3.67 22.24 -32.65
N ASP A 696 -4.61 22.25 -31.70
CA ASP A 696 -6.02 22.45 -32.03
C ASP A 696 -6.27 23.85 -32.62
N ASP A 697 -7.22 23.94 -33.54
CA ASP A 697 -7.65 25.17 -34.19
C ASP A 697 -8.63 25.94 -33.29
N VAL A 698 -8.18 27.08 -32.76
CA VAL A 698 -8.96 27.87 -31.79
C VAL A 698 -10.14 28.57 -32.45
N GLU A 699 -10.03 28.97 -33.71
CA GLU A 699 -11.11 29.56 -34.50
C GLU A 699 -12.24 28.55 -34.71
N ARG A 700 -11.88 27.30 -35.03
CA ARG A 700 -12.83 26.19 -35.16
C ARG A 700 -13.53 25.87 -33.83
N ILE A 701 -12.76 25.77 -32.73
CA ILE A 701 -13.32 25.51 -31.39
C ILE A 701 -14.34 26.57 -31.00
N ALA A 702 -14.01 27.85 -31.20
CA ALA A 702 -14.91 28.96 -30.88
C ALA A 702 -16.19 28.92 -31.73
N ARG A 703 -16.05 28.74 -33.05
CA ARG A 703 -17.20 28.64 -33.96
C ARG A 703 -18.13 27.49 -33.59
N GLU A 704 -17.61 26.27 -33.48
CA GLU A 704 -18.40 25.08 -33.15
C GLU A 704 -19.10 25.23 -31.80
N ARG A 705 -18.45 25.87 -30.83
CA ARG A 705 -19.06 26.09 -29.52
C ARG A 705 -20.22 27.08 -29.58
N VAL A 706 -20.08 28.16 -30.32
CA VAL A 706 -21.13 29.17 -30.53
C VAL A 706 -22.32 28.57 -31.30
N GLU A 707 -22.07 27.73 -32.31
CA GLU A 707 -23.12 27.01 -33.04
C GLU A 707 -23.89 26.06 -32.12
N ALA A 708 -23.19 25.28 -31.30
CA ALA A 708 -23.83 24.37 -30.33
C ALA A 708 -24.63 25.13 -29.24
N PHE A 709 -24.12 26.27 -28.79
CA PHE A 709 -24.85 27.16 -27.88
C PHE A 709 -26.12 27.70 -28.55
N ALA A 710 -26.02 28.21 -29.78
CA ALA A 710 -27.17 28.75 -30.50
C ALA A 710 -28.25 27.68 -30.79
N ALA A 711 -27.84 26.45 -31.13
CA ALA A 711 -28.74 25.35 -31.43
C ALA A 711 -29.59 24.90 -30.23
N SER A 712 -29.12 25.13 -29.01
CA SER A 712 -29.79 24.73 -27.77
C SER A 712 -30.31 25.93 -26.95
N LEU A 713 -30.27 27.14 -27.52
CA LEU A 713 -30.57 28.39 -26.82
C LEU A 713 -32.05 28.48 -26.41
N PRO A 714 -32.37 28.53 -25.11
CA PRO A 714 -33.73 28.76 -24.66
C PRO A 714 -34.19 30.19 -24.98
N GLY A 715 -35.47 30.35 -25.35
CA GLY A 715 -36.04 31.66 -25.66
C GLY A 715 -35.91 32.65 -24.49
N GLY A 716 -35.48 33.88 -24.78
CA GLY A 716 -35.36 34.96 -23.79
C GLY A 716 -34.06 34.98 -22.98
N VAL A 717 -33.15 34.01 -23.16
CA VAL A 717 -31.83 34.01 -22.49
C VAL A 717 -30.92 35.10 -23.07
N VAL A 718 -30.90 35.25 -24.39
CA VAL A 718 -30.29 36.38 -25.11
C VAL A 718 -31.43 37.15 -25.78
N PRO A 719 -31.75 38.39 -25.37
CA PRO A 719 -32.79 39.18 -26.01
C PRO A 719 -32.45 39.48 -27.48
N ASP A 720 -33.45 39.48 -28.37
CA ASP A 720 -33.25 39.77 -29.79
C ASP A 720 -32.63 41.16 -29.99
N GLY A 721 -31.53 41.22 -30.72
CA GLY A 721 -30.80 42.47 -30.98
C GLY A 721 -29.95 42.99 -29.80
N ALA A 722 -29.87 42.27 -28.68
CA ALA A 722 -28.96 42.63 -27.60
C ALA A 722 -27.49 42.45 -28.02
N PRO A 723 -26.61 43.44 -27.79
CA PRO A 723 -25.18 43.28 -28.05
C PRO A 723 -24.58 42.16 -27.19
N TRP A 724 -23.82 41.26 -27.79
CA TRP A 724 -23.12 40.20 -27.07
C TRP A 724 -21.68 39.98 -27.55
N TYR A 725 -20.88 39.41 -26.66
CA TYR A 725 -19.43 39.27 -26.79
C TYR A 725 -19.03 37.84 -26.46
N PHE A 726 -18.05 37.31 -27.20
CA PHE A 726 -17.47 36.01 -26.90
C PHE A 726 -16.20 36.19 -26.07
N VAL A 727 -16.08 35.47 -24.97
CA VAL A 727 -14.91 35.53 -24.10
C VAL A 727 -14.22 34.18 -24.08
N ILE A 728 -12.92 34.21 -24.28
CA ILE A 728 -12.06 33.03 -24.27
C ILE A 728 -10.93 33.20 -23.26
N SER A 729 -10.73 32.18 -22.42
CA SER A 729 -9.59 32.15 -21.51
C SER A 729 -8.27 32.15 -22.27
N GLU A 730 -7.33 32.97 -21.83
CA GLU A 730 -5.97 33.00 -22.37
C GLU A 730 -5.26 31.64 -22.31
N LYS A 731 -5.65 30.74 -21.40
CA LYS A 731 -5.08 29.39 -21.30
C LYS A 731 -5.37 28.54 -22.55
N ILE A 732 -6.56 28.63 -23.13
CA ILE A 732 -6.90 27.90 -24.37
C ILE A 732 -6.00 28.38 -25.51
N ILE A 733 -5.85 29.70 -25.65
CA ILE A 733 -5.02 30.26 -26.72
C ILE A 733 -3.55 29.89 -26.52
N ALA A 734 -3.03 29.93 -25.30
CA ALA A 734 -1.67 29.50 -25.02
C ALA A 734 -1.46 27.99 -25.32
N ILE A 735 -2.43 27.13 -25.01
CA ILE A 735 -2.35 25.69 -25.30
C ILE A 735 -2.34 25.43 -26.81
N THR A 736 -3.29 25.99 -27.55
CA THR A 736 -3.41 25.82 -29.01
C THR A 736 -2.17 26.34 -29.76
N GLN A 737 -1.57 27.45 -29.29
CA GLN A 737 -0.31 27.97 -29.81
C GLN A 737 0.94 27.17 -29.39
N GLY A 738 0.78 26.10 -28.60
CA GLY A 738 1.90 25.31 -28.08
C GLY A 738 2.80 26.06 -27.10
N ARG A 739 2.23 27.05 -26.41
CA ARG A 739 2.86 27.92 -25.41
C ARG A 739 2.50 27.53 -23.97
N SER A 740 1.95 26.34 -23.77
CA SER A 740 1.68 25.71 -22.48
C SER A 740 2.33 24.32 -22.44
N TRP A 741 2.96 24.00 -21.31
CA TRP A 741 3.66 22.74 -21.08
C TRP A 741 3.35 22.22 -19.69
N PHE A 742 3.37 20.90 -19.55
CA PHE A 742 3.47 20.33 -18.22
C PHE A 742 4.87 20.56 -17.65
N THR A 743 4.97 20.69 -16.33
CA THR A 743 6.23 21.03 -15.66
C THR A 743 7.32 19.98 -15.91
N TRP A 744 6.96 18.71 -16.09
CA TRP A 744 7.88 17.62 -16.44
C TRP A 744 8.38 17.65 -17.89
N GLU A 745 7.72 18.37 -18.80
CA GLU A 745 8.19 18.56 -20.18
C GLU A 745 9.34 19.58 -20.26
N ILE A 746 9.51 20.40 -19.23
CA ILE A 746 10.52 21.45 -19.18
C ILE A 746 11.68 20.96 -18.33
N ARG A 747 12.87 20.84 -18.93
CA ARG A 747 14.11 20.49 -18.23
C ARG A 747 14.93 21.75 -17.93
N PRO A 748 14.97 22.26 -16.68
CA PRO A 748 15.66 23.51 -16.37
C PRO A 748 17.17 23.36 -16.40
N ARG A 749 17.86 24.28 -17.08
CA ARG A 749 19.33 24.34 -17.13
C ARG A 749 19.89 24.91 -15.83
N ARG A 750 21.20 24.76 -15.59
CA ARG A 750 21.87 25.27 -14.37
C ARG A 750 21.63 26.78 -14.16
N SER A 751 21.64 27.57 -15.23
CA SER A 751 21.35 29.00 -15.17
C SER A 751 19.95 29.30 -14.63
N ALA A 752 18.92 28.56 -15.09
CA ALA A 752 17.55 28.71 -14.60
C ALA A 752 17.41 28.36 -13.11
N LYS A 753 18.07 27.27 -12.66
CA LYS A 753 18.11 26.85 -11.25
C LYS A 753 18.81 27.86 -10.34
N VAL A 754 19.83 28.56 -10.84
CA VAL A 754 20.56 29.57 -10.08
C VAL A 754 19.77 30.88 -10.04
N LEU A 755 19.29 31.37 -11.17
CA LEU A 755 18.62 32.66 -11.26
C LEU A 755 17.26 32.68 -10.52
N SER A 756 16.50 31.58 -10.56
CA SER A 756 15.20 31.46 -9.86
C SER A 756 15.30 31.68 -8.34
N ARG A 757 16.44 31.32 -7.72
CA ARG A 757 16.68 31.51 -6.27
C ARG A 757 16.78 32.96 -5.84
N PHE A 758 17.06 33.87 -6.77
CA PHE A 758 17.23 35.30 -6.47
C PHE A 758 15.96 36.13 -6.73
N VAL A 759 14.86 35.48 -7.12
CA VAL A 759 13.55 36.11 -7.34
C VAL A 759 12.75 36.03 -6.04
N SER A 760 12.28 37.18 -5.55
CA SER A 760 11.46 37.27 -4.34
C SER A 760 10.07 36.68 -4.61
N ARG A 761 9.63 35.71 -3.81
CA ARG A 761 8.29 35.09 -3.93
C ARG A 761 7.23 36.06 -3.40
N THR A 762 6.38 36.59 -4.27
CA THR A 762 5.22 37.40 -3.86
C THR A 762 4.00 36.51 -3.60
N PRO A 763 3.12 36.86 -2.64
CA PRO A 763 1.96 36.04 -2.26
C PRO A 763 0.87 35.88 -3.34
N ALA A 764 0.85 36.75 -4.37
CA ALA A 764 -0.21 36.79 -5.40
C ALA A 764 0.24 36.25 -6.78
N GLY A 765 1.13 35.25 -6.80
CA GLY A 765 1.51 34.49 -8.01
C GLY A 765 2.27 35.25 -9.11
N ILE A 766 2.60 34.56 -10.21
CA ILE A 766 3.29 35.05 -11.43
C ILE A 766 4.84 35.20 -11.34
N GLY A 767 5.52 34.27 -10.67
CA GLY A 767 6.95 34.38 -10.37
C GLY A 767 7.89 33.50 -11.22
N LEU A 768 9.01 34.08 -11.67
CA LEU A 768 10.22 33.34 -12.11
C LEU A 768 10.96 32.65 -10.94
N GLY A 769 10.30 32.48 -9.79
CA GLY A 769 10.87 31.89 -8.59
C GLY A 769 10.94 30.36 -8.63
N ASP A 770 10.39 29.75 -9.67
CA ASP A 770 10.49 28.32 -9.98
C ASP A 770 11.50 28.09 -11.13
N PRO A 771 12.38 27.07 -11.06
CA PRO A 771 13.34 26.80 -12.13
C PRO A 771 12.71 26.55 -13.50
N THR A 772 11.50 25.99 -13.54
CA THR A 772 10.75 25.67 -14.75
C THR A 772 10.21 26.94 -15.42
N THR A 773 9.61 27.86 -14.65
CA THR A 773 9.17 29.16 -15.19
C THR A 773 10.36 30.05 -15.56
N MET A 774 11.48 29.98 -14.82
CA MET A 774 12.72 30.66 -15.18
C MET A 774 13.34 30.10 -16.47
N GLU A 775 13.27 28.78 -16.70
CA GLU A 775 13.71 28.18 -17.96
C GLU A 775 12.83 28.65 -19.13
N LEU A 776 11.51 28.78 -18.95
CA LEU A 776 10.63 29.36 -19.97
C LEU A 776 10.99 30.81 -20.27
N ALA A 777 11.27 31.64 -19.26
CA ALA A 777 11.73 33.01 -19.47
C ALA A 777 13.05 33.06 -20.26
N ILE A 778 14.00 32.19 -19.94
CA ILE A 778 15.27 32.08 -20.66
C ILE A 778 15.04 31.65 -22.12
N ARG A 779 14.08 30.75 -22.38
CA ARG A 779 13.72 30.33 -23.75
C ARG A 779 13.06 31.46 -24.53
N GLU A 780 12.21 32.26 -23.89
CA GLU A 780 11.45 33.34 -24.55
C GLU A 780 12.34 34.53 -24.92
N VAL A 781 13.20 35.00 -24.01
CA VAL A 781 13.96 36.26 -24.22
C VAL A 781 15.48 36.10 -24.24
N GLY A 782 15.98 34.89 -24.01
CA GLY A 782 17.40 34.57 -24.01
C GLY A 782 18.11 34.84 -22.68
N LEU A 783 19.05 33.95 -22.32
CA LEU A 783 19.84 34.04 -21.09
C LEU A 783 20.57 35.39 -20.90
N PRO A 784 21.24 35.99 -21.91
CA PRO A 784 21.94 37.27 -21.73
C PRO A 784 21.01 38.39 -21.26
N ARG A 785 19.77 38.41 -21.76
CA ARG A 785 18.79 39.42 -21.42
C ARG A 785 18.24 39.23 -20.01
N VAL A 786 17.99 37.99 -19.59
CA VAL A 786 17.58 37.66 -18.21
C VAL A 786 18.68 38.03 -17.21
N VAL A 787 19.96 37.78 -17.53
CA VAL A 787 21.10 38.14 -16.67
C VAL A 787 21.26 39.65 -16.56
N ALA A 788 21.19 40.38 -17.69
CA ALA A 788 21.24 41.84 -17.69
C ALA A 788 20.08 42.46 -16.88
N ALA A 789 18.86 41.95 -17.06
CA ALA A 789 17.69 42.38 -16.28
C ALA A 789 17.88 42.09 -14.78
N SER A 790 18.47 40.95 -14.42
CA SER A 790 18.79 40.57 -13.03
C SER A 790 19.77 41.56 -12.40
N ALA A 791 20.82 41.95 -13.13
CA ALA A 791 21.81 42.93 -12.67
C ALA A 791 21.19 44.33 -12.48
N VAL A 792 20.35 44.78 -13.41
CA VAL A 792 19.63 46.06 -13.30
C VAL A 792 18.63 46.05 -12.14
N GLY A 793 17.91 44.94 -11.94
CA GLY A 793 17.00 44.77 -10.81
C GLY A 793 17.72 44.80 -9.45
N ALA A 794 18.90 44.18 -9.37
CA ALA A 794 19.74 44.20 -8.16
C ALA A 794 20.27 45.60 -7.86
N ALA A 795 20.82 46.31 -8.86
CA ALA A 795 21.25 47.70 -8.72
C ALA A 795 20.11 48.63 -8.32
N GLY A 796 18.92 48.42 -8.91
CA GLY A 796 17.69 49.14 -8.58
C GLY A 796 17.30 49.05 -7.11
N LYS A 797 17.37 47.85 -6.52
CA LYS A 797 17.08 47.61 -5.10
C LYS A 797 18.00 48.41 -4.18
N VAL A 798 19.27 48.59 -4.54
CA VAL A 798 20.25 49.36 -3.76
C VAL A 798 19.89 50.86 -3.71
N VAL A 799 19.22 51.38 -4.75
CA VAL A 799 18.79 52.79 -4.87
C VAL A 799 17.29 52.97 -4.57
N GLY A 800 16.64 51.98 -3.95
CA GLY A 800 15.24 52.05 -3.55
C GLY A 800 14.20 51.96 -4.69
N ARG A 801 14.62 51.68 -5.93
CA ARG A 801 13.71 51.51 -7.08
C ARG A 801 13.37 50.02 -7.27
N ARG A 802 12.08 49.66 -7.11
CA ARG A 802 11.58 48.29 -7.31
C ARG A 802 11.00 48.13 -8.72
N GLY A 803 10.98 46.90 -9.25
CA GLY A 803 10.33 46.58 -10.52
C GLY A 803 11.20 46.68 -11.79
N LEU A 804 12.40 47.27 -11.70
CA LEU A 804 13.31 47.50 -12.84
C LEU A 804 13.73 46.22 -13.60
N PHE A 805 13.70 45.06 -12.94
CA PHE A 805 13.92 43.76 -13.61
C PHE A 805 12.93 43.54 -14.76
N TYR A 806 11.64 43.78 -14.49
CA TYR A 806 10.58 43.50 -15.45
C TYR A 806 10.52 44.52 -16.60
N GLU A 807 10.99 45.75 -16.37
CA GLU A 807 11.14 46.77 -17.43
C GLU A 807 12.19 46.37 -18.46
N VAL A 808 13.28 45.73 -18.03
CA VAL A 808 14.38 45.32 -18.92
C VAL A 808 14.11 43.99 -19.61
N VAL A 809 13.59 43.02 -18.87
CA VAL A 809 13.36 41.65 -19.39
C VAL A 809 12.22 41.60 -20.41
N GLY A 810 11.21 42.47 -20.28
CA GLY A 810 10.08 42.61 -21.21
C GLY A 810 8.74 42.10 -20.64
N ALA A 811 7.63 42.62 -21.20
CA ALA A 811 6.27 42.34 -20.72
C ALA A 811 5.87 40.85 -20.80
N ASN A 812 6.30 40.14 -21.85
CA ASN A 812 5.98 38.71 -22.03
C ASN A 812 6.50 37.82 -20.89
N VAL A 813 7.62 38.20 -20.27
CA VAL A 813 8.21 37.46 -19.16
C VAL A 813 7.54 37.78 -17.83
N ARG A 814 6.96 38.97 -17.69
CA ARG A 814 6.14 39.34 -16.52
C ARG A 814 4.84 38.54 -16.46
N ALA A 815 4.31 38.13 -17.61
CA ALA A 815 3.05 37.38 -17.73
C ALA A 815 3.23 35.85 -17.80
N ILE A 816 4.40 35.32 -17.41
CA ILE A 816 4.61 33.86 -17.32
C ILE A 816 3.85 33.34 -16.11
N ASP A 817 2.92 32.44 -16.37
CA ASP A 817 2.13 31.76 -15.36
C ASP A 817 2.64 30.32 -15.18
N GLY A 818 2.66 29.84 -13.96
CA GLY A 818 3.20 28.52 -13.63
C GLY A 818 3.03 28.15 -12.17
N PRO A 819 3.53 26.98 -11.76
CA PRO A 819 3.32 26.47 -10.42
C PRO A 819 3.86 27.45 -9.38
N THR A 820 2.98 27.90 -8.49
CA THR A 820 3.37 28.63 -7.28
C THR A 820 3.23 27.70 -6.08
N PRO A 821 3.93 27.96 -4.96
CA PRO A 821 3.81 27.14 -3.75
C PRO A 821 2.39 27.02 -3.17
N TYR A 822 1.43 27.82 -3.66
CA TYR A 822 0.04 27.84 -3.21
C TYR A 822 -0.95 27.41 -4.30
N SER A 823 -0.48 27.05 -5.49
CA SER A 823 -1.34 26.58 -6.59
C SER A 823 -1.84 25.16 -6.29
N ALA A 824 -3.15 24.92 -6.38
CA ALA A 824 -3.74 23.58 -6.29
C ALA A 824 -3.69 22.85 -7.65
N PHE A 825 -3.77 21.52 -7.64
CA PHE A 825 -3.91 20.72 -8.86
C PHE A 825 -5.23 21.04 -9.59
N PRO A 826 -5.26 21.12 -10.94
CA PRO A 826 -4.16 20.89 -11.90
C PRO A 826 -3.30 22.13 -12.19
N SER A 827 -3.56 23.28 -11.56
CA SER A 827 -2.83 24.52 -11.82
C SER A 827 -1.38 24.53 -11.32
N ASN A 828 -0.95 23.50 -10.57
CA ASN A 828 0.44 23.29 -10.14
C ASN A 828 1.27 22.36 -11.03
N VAL A 829 0.69 21.79 -12.09
CA VAL A 829 1.41 20.85 -12.98
C VAL A 829 1.70 21.40 -14.37
N SER A 830 1.31 22.65 -14.67
CA SER A 830 1.59 23.30 -15.95
C SER A 830 2.24 24.67 -15.79
N ALA A 831 3.12 25.02 -16.72
CA ALA A 831 3.64 26.37 -16.89
C ALA A 831 3.42 26.84 -18.32
N LYS A 832 3.07 28.11 -18.49
CA LYS A 832 2.74 28.69 -19.80
C LYS A 832 3.35 30.07 -20.00
N LEU A 833 3.55 30.40 -21.27
CA LEU A 833 3.79 31.77 -21.72
C LEU A 833 2.44 32.43 -22.05
N PRO A 834 2.36 33.78 -22.01
CA PRO A 834 1.17 34.47 -22.48
C PRO A 834 0.89 34.19 -23.96
N PRO A 835 -0.38 34.29 -24.40
CA PRO A 835 -0.74 34.24 -25.81
C PRO A 835 0.10 35.18 -26.67
N LYS A 836 0.43 34.72 -27.88
CA LYS A 836 1.06 35.55 -28.90
C LYS A 836 0.00 36.31 -29.67
N ASP A 837 0.18 37.63 -29.81
CA ASP A 837 -0.66 38.57 -30.56
C ASP A 837 -2.18 38.42 -30.23
N PRO A 838 -2.59 38.54 -28.95
CA PRO A 838 -3.95 38.25 -28.50
C PRO A 838 -5.03 39.08 -29.21
N ASP A 839 -4.77 40.33 -29.61
CA ASP A 839 -5.71 41.15 -30.39
C ASP A 839 -5.97 40.56 -31.78
N ALA A 840 -4.91 40.06 -32.44
CA ALA A 840 -5.05 39.42 -33.75
C ALA A 840 -5.78 38.07 -33.63
N VAL A 841 -5.58 37.34 -32.54
CA VAL A 841 -6.33 36.10 -32.24
C VAL A 841 -7.82 36.43 -32.04
N ALA A 842 -8.14 37.46 -31.25
CA ALA A 842 -9.52 37.91 -31.03
C ALA A 842 -10.21 38.25 -32.37
N ALA A 843 -9.55 39.02 -33.23
CA ALA A 843 -10.09 39.39 -34.54
C ALA A 843 -10.36 38.17 -35.45
N ARG A 844 -9.49 37.15 -35.43
CA ARG A 844 -9.68 35.91 -36.21
C ARG A 844 -10.83 35.07 -35.66
N ILE A 845 -10.95 34.95 -34.34
CA ILE A 845 -12.09 34.26 -33.70
C ILE A 845 -13.39 34.97 -34.05
N SER A 846 -13.43 36.31 -33.99
CA SER A 846 -14.60 37.08 -34.38
C SER A 846 -14.97 36.88 -35.85
N ALA A 847 -13.99 36.79 -36.77
CA ALA A 847 -14.25 36.46 -38.17
C ALA A 847 -14.85 35.05 -38.32
N ALA A 848 -14.36 34.06 -37.57
CA ALA A 848 -14.90 32.71 -37.57
C ALA A 848 -16.33 32.63 -37.01
N ILE A 849 -16.61 33.34 -35.92
CA ILE A 849 -17.96 33.41 -35.32
C ILE A 849 -18.95 34.12 -36.25
N ARG A 850 -18.54 35.19 -36.95
CA ARG A 850 -19.39 35.86 -37.95
C ARG A 850 -19.76 34.93 -39.12
N GLY A 851 -18.90 33.95 -39.41
CA GLY A 851 -19.14 32.89 -40.40
C GLY A 851 -19.88 31.67 -39.87
N ALA A 852 -20.29 31.65 -38.60
CA ALA A 852 -20.98 30.53 -37.97
C ALA A 852 -22.43 30.37 -38.44
N ASP A 853 -22.92 29.14 -38.45
CA ASP A 853 -24.32 28.81 -38.73
C ASP A 853 -25.20 29.03 -37.48
N ILE A 854 -25.50 30.31 -37.21
CA ILE A 854 -26.36 30.74 -36.10
C ILE A 854 -27.54 31.60 -36.60
N PRO A 855 -28.66 31.68 -35.85
CA PRO A 855 -29.81 32.50 -36.22
C PRO A 855 -29.44 33.97 -36.48
N ALA A 856 -30.06 34.60 -37.48
CA ALA A 856 -29.77 35.99 -37.87
C ALA A 856 -29.90 36.98 -36.68
N ALA A 857 -30.92 36.83 -35.84
CA ALA A 857 -31.11 37.67 -34.65
C ALA A 857 -29.95 37.61 -33.66
N LEU A 858 -29.30 36.44 -33.52
CA LEU A 858 -28.10 36.28 -32.69
C LEU A 858 -26.85 36.78 -33.43
N ARG A 859 -26.73 36.52 -34.73
CA ARG A 859 -25.60 36.97 -35.55
C ARG A 859 -25.48 38.49 -35.56
N ASP A 860 -26.58 39.20 -35.71
CA ASP A 860 -26.62 40.67 -35.81
C ASP A 860 -26.24 41.37 -34.49
N GLY A 861 -26.41 40.69 -33.36
CA GLY A 861 -26.01 41.17 -32.03
C GLY A 861 -24.54 40.93 -31.68
N PHE A 862 -23.79 40.15 -32.46
CA PHE A 862 -22.40 39.80 -32.11
C PHE A 862 -21.44 40.97 -32.32
N VAL A 863 -20.83 41.44 -31.23
CA VAL A 863 -19.93 42.60 -31.25
C VAL A 863 -18.49 42.18 -31.57
N GLY A 864 -17.97 41.17 -30.85
CA GLY A 864 -16.61 40.68 -31.04
C GLY A 864 -16.13 39.79 -29.89
N THR A 865 -14.82 39.56 -29.85
CA THR A 865 -14.14 38.59 -28.99
C THR A 865 -13.20 39.29 -27.99
N VAL A 866 -13.15 38.75 -26.77
CA VAL A 866 -12.28 39.19 -25.69
C VAL A 866 -11.41 38.02 -25.22
N VAL A 867 -10.10 38.22 -25.20
CA VAL A 867 -9.14 37.31 -24.59
C VAL A 867 -8.92 37.76 -23.15
N MET A 868 -9.35 36.93 -22.20
CA MET A 868 -9.36 37.28 -20.78
C MET A 868 -8.47 36.32 -19.98
N ASP A 869 -7.66 36.86 -19.08
CA ASP A 869 -7.12 36.14 -17.93
C ASP A 869 -8.00 36.47 -16.73
N ALA A 870 -8.76 35.49 -16.22
CA ALA A 870 -9.65 35.69 -15.08
C ALA A 870 -9.55 34.52 -14.10
N ASN A 871 -9.40 34.85 -12.83
CA ASN A 871 -9.43 33.94 -11.70
C ASN A 871 -10.11 34.61 -10.50
N ASP A 872 -10.25 33.90 -9.38
CA ASP A 872 -10.92 34.43 -8.18
C ASP A 872 -10.12 35.55 -7.46
N ILE A 873 -8.90 35.84 -7.90
CA ILE A 873 -7.96 36.81 -7.29
C ILE A 873 -7.74 38.03 -8.20
N GLY A 874 -7.91 37.89 -9.52
CA GLY A 874 -7.63 38.95 -10.50
C GLY A 874 -8.17 38.65 -11.89
N ARG A 875 -8.26 39.70 -12.71
CA ARG A 875 -8.89 39.72 -14.03
C ARG A 875 -8.22 40.77 -14.91
N ASN A 876 -7.78 40.39 -16.10
CA ASN A 876 -7.11 41.26 -17.04
C ASN A 876 -7.53 40.91 -18.47
N VAL A 877 -7.90 41.92 -19.26
CA VAL A 877 -8.06 41.77 -20.71
C VAL A 877 -6.67 41.78 -21.35
N LEU A 878 -6.31 40.68 -22.03
CA LEU A 878 -5.02 40.55 -22.70
C LEU A 878 -5.07 40.97 -24.17
N GLY A 879 -6.24 40.88 -24.80
CA GLY A 879 -6.48 41.41 -26.14
C GLY A 879 -7.95 41.34 -26.53
N SER A 880 -8.37 42.21 -27.44
CA SER A 880 -9.76 42.28 -27.88
C SER A 880 -9.92 43.00 -29.22
N ASP A 881 -10.99 42.68 -29.95
CA ASP A 881 -11.41 43.41 -31.15
C ASP A 881 -12.72 44.20 -30.96
N VAL A 882 -13.11 44.47 -29.70
CA VAL A 882 -14.40 45.09 -29.35
C VAL A 882 -14.25 46.60 -29.09
N PRO A 883 -15.26 47.43 -29.41
CA PRO A 883 -15.22 48.88 -29.23
C PRO A 883 -15.58 49.30 -27.78
N THR A 884 -15.08 48.60 -26.77
CA THR A 884 -15.37 48.83 -25.34
C THR A 884 -14.07 48.87 -24.55
N THR A 885 -14.01 49.65 -23.47
CA THR A 885 -12.79 49.76 -22.66
C THR A 885 -12.52 48.48 -21.86
N ASN A 886 -11.24 48.14 -21.67
CA ASN A 886 -10.84 46.97 -20.86
C ASN A 886 -11.41 47.03 -19.44
N GLU A 887 -11.45 48.22 -18.83
CA GLU A 887 -12.00 48.43 -17.48
C GLU A 887 -13.46 47.96 -17.37
N VAL A 888 -14.29 48.21 -18.39
CA VAL A 888 -15.69 47.76 -18.42
C VAL A 888 -15.74 46.24 -18.58
N LEU A 889 -14.95 45.67 -19.50
CA LEU A 889 -14.93 44.22 -19.73
C LEU A 889 -14.44 43.45 -18.49
N GLU A 890 -13.40 43.93 -17.82
CA GLU A 890 -12.89 43.37 -16.57
C GLU A 890 -13.95 43.46 -15.47
N ALA A 891 -14.66 44.59 -15.36
CA ALA A 891 -15.75 44.75 -14.38
C ALA A 891 -16.80 43.64 -14.50
N THR A 892 -17.11 43.18 -15.71
CA THR A 892 -18.06 42.07 -15.94
C THR A 892 -17.61 40.72 -15.36
N PHE A 893 -16.32 40.53 -15.03
CA PHE A 893 -15.77 39.28 -14.49
C PHE A 893 -15.52 39.32 -12.97
N ALA A 894 -16.28 40.14 -12.20
CA ALA A 894 -15.97 40.42 -10.80
C ALA A 894 -15.88 39.25 -9.84
N ASP A 895 -16.80 38.32 -9.95
CA ASP A 895 -16.82 37.05 -9.25
C ASP A 895 -16.32 35.89 -10.13
N ASN A 896 -15.75 36.17 -11.32
CA ASN A 896 -15.30 35.19 -12.32
C ASN A 896 -16.36 34.11 -12.68
N PRO A 897 -17.14 34.27 -13.77
CA PRO A 897 -18.12 33.28 -14.19
C PRO A 897 -17.50 31.99 -14.74
N LEU A 898 -16.18 31.95 -15.03
CA LEU A 898 -15.48 30.75 -15.52
C LEU A 898 -15.13 29.82 -14.35
N GLY A 899 -15.44 28.53 -14.47
CA GLY A 899 -15.16 27.54 -13.42
C GLY A 899 -13.70 27.06 -13.43
N GLN A 900 -13.11 26.85 -12.25
CA GLN A 900 -11.70 26.42 -12.11
C GLN A 900 -11.53 24.93 -11.75
N GLY A 901 -12.63 24.19 -11.51
CA GLY A 901 -12.64 22.79 -11.10
C GLY A 901 -13.21 21.84 -12.16
N ARG A 902 -14.13 20.97 -11.75
CA ARG A 902 -14.73 19.92 -12.60
C ARG A 902 -15.66 20.46 -13.71
N GLN A 903 -15.97 21.76 -13.70
CA GLN A 903 -16.99 22.38 -14.57
C GLN A 903 -16.55 22.54 -16.03
N ARG A 904 -15.23 22.58 -16.33
CA ARG A 904 -14.67 22.70 -17.70
C ARG A 904 -15.27 23.85 -18.53
N THR A 905 -15.43 25.04 -17.94
CA THR A 905 -16.03 26.23 -18.59
C THR A 905 -15.03 27.37 -18.85
N PRO A 906 -14.02 27.18 -19.71
CA PRO A 906 -13.00 28.20 -20.01
C PRO A 906 -13.45 29.29 -21.02
N LEU A 907 -14.71 29.24 -21.46
CA LEU A 907 -15.31 30.15 -22.43
C LEU A 907 -16.58 30.76 -21.82
N ALA A 908 -16.99 31.95 -22.27
CA ALA A 908 -18.27 32.54 -21.89
C ALA A 908 -18.87 33.42 -23.01
N ILE A 909 -20.20 33.57 -22.98
CA ILE A 909 -20.93 34.59 -23.73
C ILE A 909 -21.36 35.69 -22.76
N LEU A 910 -21.00 36.93 -23.06
CA LEU A 910 -21.48 38.11 -22.34
C LEU A 910 -22.58 38.79 -23.15
N VAL A 911 -23.71 39.10 -22.51
CA VAL A 911 -24.81 39.85 -23.13
C VAL A 911 -25.01 41.14 -22.35
N ASP A 912 -25.04 42.26 -23.07
CA ASP A 912 -25.39 43.56 -22.54
C ASP A 912 -26.92 43.69 -22.47
N LEU A 913 -27.48 43.65 -21.26
CA LEU A 913 -28.91 43.80 -21.03
C LEU A 913 -29.34 45.26 -20.84
N GLY A 914 -28.41 46.22 -20.90
CA GLY A 914 -28.66 47.63 -20.66
C GLY A 914 -28.63 48.04 -19.19
N GLY A 915 -28.88 49.34 -18.92
CA GLY A 915 -28.94 49.89 -17.57
C GLY A 915 -30.29 49.61 -16.90
N ALA A 916 -30.29 49.45 -15.57
CA ALA A 916 -31.54 49.51 -14.81
C ALA A 916 -32.16 50.89 -15.04
N ASP A 917 -33.30 50.93 -15.73
CA ASP A 917 -34.17 52.09 -15.74
C ASP A 917 -34.45 52.41 -14.26
N ARG A 918 -33.96 53.56 -13.77
CA ARG A 918 -34.37 54.06 -12.46
C ARG A 918 -35.83 54.46 -12.56
N ARG A 919 -36.73 53.50 -12.37
CA ARG A 919 -38.13 53.71 -12.00
C ARG A 919 -38.53 52.76 -10.89
#